data_AF-A0A6J4US48-F1
#
_entry.id   AF-A0A6J4US48-F1
#
_cell.length_a   1.000
_cell.length_b   1.000
_cell.length_c   1.000
_cell.angle_alpha   90.00
_cell.angle_beta   90.00
_cell.angle_gamma   90.00
#
_symmetry.space_group_name_H-M   'P 1'
#
loop_
_entity.id
_entity.type
_entity.pdbx_description
1 polymer ?
#
loop_
_entity_poly.entity_id
_entity_poly.type
_entity_poly.pdbx_seq_one_letter_code
_entity_poly.pdbx_strand_id
1 'polypeptide(L)'
;MTALRSVSETCRVLLGLIPILCAFFALAATAAGQTIVNPSFEADPAPPYPGYGPITGWTGASGLNINRSARAFADNGINPDGQQVAFIQGTGTMRQTVSGFTIGNQYRLRYYENRQDCCTGGDPEKYLQVTVGGVTVVATHQVRVVGGNNPYVQKTSQVFTASATDLEIAFAVSGADDLSVLLDLVEIVPWGIVANPSFEADSVPPPSGHGPITGWTGASGLNESTGPFADNGAIPDGRKVAFIQGPNTMRQTVSGFVVGAQYALRYYENRRIATDPANLQVTVGGVEVVPTHAVRAVGGTNPYVQQTSAAFTATAASLEVAFITSGSGDFTVLLDQVEFSRAVVVTNNADSGAGSLRQAVLEAPDFGFITFSDGVRGTIPLSDVITINKSLVIAGPGAGALSVRYGAFIVGDVLTATISGLTIADGGGTGIVNYGNLTLTDSVVRDNVAGGIRNHGNLTVANLVLSHNVGGEGGAIYNSGNAAIINATIRDNSAATGGGIYNASSSSSVTLTNSSITGNVATEGAIVVGPGTTTAPIWGSAIANRNGKVTMTNSTIAGNEDRGFAQRNCNDFCHPGYGTAILMLTVDENNEDHPAAELHLINSTVTDNILVEHRHSAAPDAVISARNSIINGLSRSTLRSQGYNLLVNPSPNGNATPITGDTTGNILGVDPRLGGVDFYGGSALTRPLLPGSPAIDAGNTATSPAFDQRGAARVGTADIGAFEVNNRANGGNFVVQLPDAFTQIAYSYTIGAGSLTGGALPTGFSLSTNGAVSGRTAQTGVFDFSVTTTSGTSSFVTEYRLRVLDSGLPPPPVCVSNPVVANNSDNGEGTLRQAVIDACAGSTITFGNAVGGTISLTTGRINISKNLTIQGPGADALIVRYGGFAVDGGVTVTISGLTSSEGDGIGNSGNLILTDCVVRNNNGSGIGNSGNLTVRNSVIKNNPGGGILTGGGLALVNSIVSNNQFCGIYLQGSSATITDSTVSGNSSGQDGGGIYVSNSSVSLTNSTIASNSSFYAGGGLYLDGGTATLTNSTVSQNGAFQGDAGGIFVWSGTLNLINTTVTSNRGAAVFGFGGGIYNNHGTFNARNSIIAGNLVSSGSFGDSPGDFDGTPLTSQGYNLLGSGGTVTGDTTGNIVGQDPHLGGLANNGGPTMTNALLPGSPAINAGNTATSPNTDQRGAARVGTADIG
;
A
#
# COMPACT_ATOMS: atom_id res chain seq x y z
N MET A 1 38.03 45.25 -2.88
CA MET A 1 38.98 44.47 -2.07
C MET A 1 38.15 43.47 -1.27
N THR A 2 38.05 42.26 -1.80
CA THR A 2 38.62 41.01 -1.24
C THR A 2 37.66 40.26 -0.32
N ALA A 3 36.81 39.44 -0.94
CA ALA A 3 36.49 38.08 -0.51
C ALA A 3 35.62 37.41 -1.60
N LEU A 4 36.24 36.78 -2.61
CA LEU A 4 35.65 35.76 -3.49
C LEU A 4 36.78 35.19 -4.37
N ARG A 5 37.51 34.21 -3.82
CA ARG A 5 38.42 33.31 -4.54
C ARG A 5 38.51 31.98 -3.78
N SER A 6 37.70 31.00 -4.18
CA SER A 6 38.10 29.58 -4.22
C SER A 6 37.02 28.68 -4.87
N VAL A 7 36.60 28.99 -6.09
CA VAL A 7 36.02 27.98 -7.02
C VAL A 7 36.42 28.39 -8.44
N SER A 8 37.64 28.05 -8.86
CA SER A 8 38.17 28.46 -10.17
C SER A 8 39.21 27.46 -10.70
N GLU A 9 38.93 26.15 -10.65
CA GLU A 9 39.69 25.17 -11.45
C GLU A 9 38.83 24.13 -12.18
N THR A 10 37.52 24.02 -11.93
CA THR A 10 36.65 23.10 -12.68
C THR A 10 36.04 23.70 -13.96
N CYS A 11 36.27 24.98 -14.25
CA CYS A 11 35.58 25.70 -15.34
C CYS A 11 36.45 25.95 -16.59
N ARG A 12 37.59 25.27 -16.74
CA ARG A 12 38.52 25.48 -17.88
C ARG A 12 38.78 24.25 -18.76
N VAL A 13 37.97 23.20 -18.63
CA VAL A 13 37.99 22.03 -19.53
C VAL A 13 36.66 21.86 -20.31
N LEU A 14 35.65 22.70 -20.08
CA LEU A 14 34.29 22.51 -20.62
C LEU A 14 33.89 23.40 -21.82
N LEU A 15 34.85 24.03 -22.52
CA LEU A 15 34.57 24.91 -23.67
C LEU A 15 35.14 24.41 -25.02
N GLY A 16 35.58 23.14 -25.08
CA GLY A 16 36.22 22.55 -26.26
C GLY A 16 35.49 21.40 -26.97
N LEU A 17 34.28 21.01 -26.54
CA LEU A 17 33.59 19.81 -27.04
C LEU A 17 32.23 20.07 -27.73
N ILE A 18 31.94 21.33 -28.07
CA ILE A 18 30.66 21.76 -28.63
C ILE A 18 30.37 21.32 -30.09
N PRO A 19 31.31 20.90 -30.98
CA PRO A 19 30.94 20.46 -32.33
C PRO A 19 30.65 18.96 -32.49
N ILE A 20 30.89 18.11 -31.48
CA ILE A 20 30.80 16.64 -31.62
C ILE A 20 29.56 16.05 -30.93
N LEU A 21 28.84 16.84 -30.12
CA LEU A 21 27.56 16.44 -29.53
C LEU A 21 26.34 16.64 -30.46
N CYS A 22 26.47 17.41 -31.55
CA CYS A 22 25.39 17.65 -32.51
C CYS A 22 25.10 16.48 -33.47
N ALA A 23 25.95 15.45 -33.53
CA ALA A 23 25.77 14.31 -34.43
C ALA A 23 25.06 13.10 -33.78
N PHE A 24 24.87 13.10 -32.45
CA PHE A 24 24.18 12.02 -31.72
C PHE A 24 22.74 12.37 -31.31
N PHE A 25 22.28 13.61 -31.53
CA PHE A 25 20.88 14.03 -31.34
C PHE A 25 20.02 13.96 -32.62
N ALA A 26 20.58 13.51 -33.75
CA ALA A 26 19.85 13.39 -35.02
C ALA A 26 19.05 12.08 -35.15
N LEU A 27 19.00 11.23 -34.11
CA LEU A 27 18.20 10.00 -34.08
C LEU A 27 17.31 9.91 -32.82
N ALA A 28 16.69 11.03 -32.44
CA ALA A 28 15.62 11.08 -31.45
C ALA A 28 14.71 12.31 -31.68
N ALA A 29 14.28 12.52 -32.92
CA ALA A 29 13.15 13.41 -33.21
C ALA A 29 11.86 12.58 -33.17
N THR A 30 11.44 12.17 -31.97
CA THR A 30 10.07 11.69 -31.76
C THR A 30 9.12 12.88 -31.93
N ALA A 31 8.19 12.78 -32.86
CA ALA A 31 7.22 13.83 -33.17
C ALA A 31 6.35 14.17 -31.94
N ALA A 32 6.72 15.26 -31.26
CA ALA A 32 5.89 15.89 -30.23
C ALA A 32 4.55 16.33 -30.86
N GLY A 33 3.45 16.19 -30.12
CA GLY A 33 2.14 16.70 -30.55
C GLY A 33 2.11 18.22 -30.64
N GLN A 34 0.98 18.79 -31.08
CA GLN A 34 0.80 20.24 -31.03
C GLN A 34 0.93 20.70 -29.58
N THR A 35 1.96 21.48 -29.27
CA THR A 35 2.25 21.89 -27.90
C THR A 35 1.77 23.31 -27.73
N ILE A 36 0.59 23.47 -27.14
CA ILE A 36 0.08 24.76 -26.67
C ILE A 36 0.66 24.97 -25.28
N VAL A 37 1.37 26.08 -25.05
CA VAL A 37 1.91 26.39 -23.72
C VAL A 37 0.82 27.08 -22.90
N ASN A 38 0.59 26.58 -21.70
CA ASN A 38 -0.44 27.08 -20.78
C ASN A 38 -1.84 27.20 -21.42
N PRO A 39 -2.41 26.10 -21.96
CA PRO A 39 -3.69 26.11 -22.68
C PRO A 39 -4.91 26.41 -21.79
N SER A 40 -4.85 26.03 -20.52
CA SER A 40 -5.88 26.29 -19.50
C SER A 40 -5.57 27.51 -18.62
N PHE A 41 -4.45 28.19 -18.87
CA PHE A 41 -4.00 29.34 -18.09
C PHE A 41 -3.61 29.06 -16.63
N GLU A 42 -3.70 27.80 -16.18
CA GLU A 42 -3.38 27.36 -14.80
C GLU A 42 -1.90 27.11 -14.51
N ALA A 43 -1.03 27.07 -15.53
CA ALA A 43 0.38 26.75 -15.32
C ALA A 43 1.14 27.88 -14.59
N ASP A 44 0.59 29.09 -14.61
CA ASP A 44 1.16 30.26 -13.96
C ASP A 44 0.68 30.38 -12.50
N PRO A 45 1.54 30.85 -11.57
CA PRO A 45 1.13 31.09 -10.21
C PRO A 45 0.08 32.21 -10.15
N ALA A 46 -0.92 32.00 -9.29
CA ALA A 46 -1.98 32.97 -9.00
C ALA A 46 -1.41 34.40 -8.82
N PRO A 47 -1.81 35.38 -9.65
CA PRO A 47 -1.25 36.72 -9.58
C PRO A 47 -1.49 37.39 -8.21
N PRO A 48 -0.44 38.00 -7.60
CA PRO A 48 -0.62 38.84 -6.42
C PRO A 48 -1.49 40.07 -6.75
N TYR A 49 -2.00 40.74 -5.71
CA TYR A 49 -2.78 41.97 -5.88
C TYR A 49 -2.06 42.97 -6.81
N PRO A 50 -2.71 43.55 -7.85
CA PRO A 50 -4.17 43.71 -8.05
C PRO A 50 -4.93 42.50 -8.61
N GLY A 51 -4.27 41.36 -8.80
CA GLY A 51 -4.90 40.08 -9.15
C GLY A 51 -4.88 39.72 -10.62
N TYR A 52 -4.01 40.35 -11.39
CA TYR A 52 -3.72 39.98 -12.77
C TYR A 52 -2.22 40.03 -13.11
N GLY A 53 -1.77 39.28 -14.11
CA GLY A 53 -0.36 39.15 -14.48
C GLY A 53 -0.13 38.67 -15.93
N PRO A 54 1.13 38.49 -16.37
CA PRO A 54 1.43 37.91 -17.68
C PRO A 54 1.06 36.42 -17.74
N ILE A 55 0.87 35.90 -18.95
CA ILE A 55 0.61 34.47 -19.19
C ILE A 55 1.85 33.85 -19.86
N THR A 56 2.45 32.84 -19.24
CA THR A 56 3.59 32.11 -19.79
C THR A 56 3.21 31.47 -21.13
N GLY A 57 4.02 31.73 -22.15
CA GLY A 57 3.84 31.18 -23.49
C GLY A 57 2.87 31.97 -24.40
N TRP A 58 2.18 32.98 -23.88
CA TRP A 58 1.29 33.84 -24.67
C TRP A 58 1.79 35.28 -24.70
N THR A 59 1.64 35.94 -25.85
CA THR A 59 2.12 37.31 -26.08
C THR A 59 1.03 38.20 -26.67
N GLY A 60 1.20 39.52 -26.59
CA GLY A 60 0.26 40.51 -27.12
C GLY A 60 -0.61 41.14 -26.03
N ALA A 61 -1.85 41.50 -26.37
CA ALA A 61 -2.79 42.14 -25.47
C ALA A 61 -3.55 41.08 -24.66
N SER A 62 -2.97 40.65 -23.53
CA SER A 62 -3.62 39.73 -22.60
C SER A 62 -3.10 39.87 -21.18
N GLY A 63 -3.85 39.32 -20.23
CA GLY A 63 -3.37 39.03 -18.88
C GLY A 63 -4.08 37.82 -18.30
N LEU A 64 -3.51 37.26 -17.25
CA LEU A 64 -4.06 36.20 -16.42
C LEU A 64 -4.92 36.81 -15.32
N ASN A 65 -6.10 36.27 -15.03
CA ASN A 65 -6.96 36.72 -13.93
C ASN A 65 -7.47 35.52 -13.11
N ILE A 66 -7.72 35.74 -11.81
CA ILE A 66 -8.33 34.74 -10.92
C ILE A 66 -9.83 35.00 -10.82
N ASN A 67 -10.66 34.02 -11.13
CA ASN A 67 -12.12 34.12 -11.01
C ASN A 67 -12.57 33.94 -9.54
N ARG A 68 -12.35 34.97 -8.70
CA ARG A 68 -12.96 35.09 -7.36
C ARG A 68 -13.73 36.39 -7.24
N SER A 69 -14.88 36.33 -6.56
CA SER A 69 -15.71 37.49 -6.26
C SER A 69 -14.88 38.59 -5.58
N ALA A 70 -14.86 39.78 -6.20
CA ALA A 70 -14.17 41.02 -5.78
C ALA A 70 -12.75 41.34 -6.34
N ARG A 71 -12.41 40.97 -7.58
CA ARG A 71 -11.20 41.46 -8.29
C ARG A 71 -11.52 42.21 -9.60
N ALA A 72 -10.56 42.98 -10.13
CA ALA A 72 -10.76 43.97 -11.20
C ALA A 72 -11.36 43.43 -12.52
N PHE A 73 -11.16 42.13 -12.79
CA PHE A 73 -11.72 41.41 -13.94
C PHE A 73 -12.59 40.21 -13.52
N ALA A 74 -13.08 40.21 -12.27
CA ALA A 74 -13.91 39.13 -11.72
C ALA A 74 -15.19 38.99 -12.54
N ASP A 75 -15.54 37.74 -12.81
CA ASP A 75 -16.50 37.37 -13.84
C ASP A 75 -17.82 36.83 -13.26
N ASN A 76 -18.78 36.58 -14.15
CA ASN A 76 -19.98 35.80 -13.93
C ASN A 76 -19.93 34.47 -14.70
N GLY A 77 -20.45 33.37 -14.14
CA GLY A 77 -20.35 32.04 -14.77
C GLY A 77 -19.23 31.15 -14.19
N ILE A 78 -19.24 29.88 -14.59
CA ILE A 78 -18.31 28.82 -14.13
C ILE A 78 -17.13 28.67 -15.12
N ASN A 79 -15.90 28.72 -14.60
CA ASN A 79 -14.68 28.44 -15.35
C ASN A 79 -14.66 27.00 -15.87
N PRO A 80 -14.39 26.79 -17.17
CA PRO A 80 -14.19 25.47 -17.77
C PRO A 80 -13.02 24.66 -17.22
N ASP A 81 -11.89 25.29 -16.89
CA ASP A 81 -10.74 24.64 -16.24
C ASP A 81 -10.17 25.52 -15.11
N GLY A 82 -9.82 24.91 -13.99
CA GLY A 82 -9.22 25.58 -12.83
C GLY A 82 -9.94 26.83 -12.26
N GLN A 83 -9.16 27.84 -11.84
CA GLN A 83 -9.62 29.10 -11.22
C GLN A 83 -9.13 30.35 -11.96
N GLN A 84 -8.34 30.21 -13.01
CA GLN A 84 -7.65 31.25 -13.75
C GLN A 84 -8.14 31.29 -15.19
N VAL A 85 -8.26 32.48 -15.75
CA VAL A 85 -8.68 32.69 -17.13
C VAL A 85 -7.77 33.70 -17.80
N ALA A 86 -7.58 33.58 -19.10
CA ALA A 86 -6.99 34.65 -19.89
C ALA A 86 -8.04 35.74 -20.11
N PHE A 87 -7.66 37.01 -19.95
CA PHE A 87 -8.49 38.13 -20.35
C PHE A 87 -7.81 38.98 -21.41
N ILE A 88 -8.62 39.57 -22.28
CA ILE A 88 -8.22 40.59 -23.25
C ILE A 88 -9.10 41.81 -23.00
N GLN A 89 -8.55 42.84 -22.37
CA GLN A 89 -9.22 44.12 -22.15
C GLN A 89 -8.99 45.06 -23.35
N GLY A 90 -10.03 45.77 -23.75
CA GLY A 90 -9.93 46.73 -24.86
C GLY A 90 -9.77 46.06 -26.22
N THR A 91 -9.23 46.79 -27.20
CA THR A 91 -8.93 46.25 -28.52
C THR A 91 -7.50 45.72 -28.54
N GLY A 92 -7.31 44.47 -28.94
CA GLY A 92 -6.03 43.81 -28.82
C GLY A 92 -6.00 42.40 -29.39
N THR A 93 -4.82 41.80 -29.47
CA THR A 93 -4.67 40.42 -29.92
C THR A 93 -3.75 39.64 -28.99
N MET A 94 -4.22 38.50 -28.51
CA MET A 94 -3.44 37.52 -27.75
C MET A 94 -2.98 36.40 -28.68
N ARG A 95 -1.70 36.00 -28.63
CA ARG A 95 -1.10 35.08 -29.61
C ARG A 95 -0.10 34.11 -29.01
N GLN A 96 0.04 32.95 -29.65
CA GLN A 96 1.08 31.96 -29.37
C GLN A 96 1.46 31.20 -30.66
N THR A 97 2.75 30.94 -30.84
CA THR A 97 3.22 30.00 -31.86
C THR A 97 3.14 28.58 -31.31
N VAL A 98 2.40 27.71 -31.98
CA VAL A 98 2.23 26.31 -31.63
C VAL A 98 3.03 25.46 -32.61
N SER A 99 3.96 24.68 -32.09
CA SER A 99 4.79 23.75 -32.85
C SER A 99 4.21 22.34 -32.85
N GLY A 100 4.59 21.53 -33.84
CA GLY A 100 4.23 20.10 -33.91
C GLY A 100 3.07 19.78 -34.85
N PHE A 101 2.64 20.73 -35.70
CA PHE A 101 1.69 20.45 -36.77
C PHE A 101 2.33 19.54 -37.84
N THR A 102 1.54 18.61 -38.36
CA THR A 102 1.91 17.89 -39.59
C THR A 102 1.35 18.66 -40.80
N ILE A 103 2.22 19.13 -41.68
CA ILE A 103 1.85 19.87 -42.89
C ILE A 103 0.88 19.02 -43.73
N GLY A 104 -0.24 19.62 -44.15
CA GLY A 104 -1.28 18.96 -44.94
C GLY A 104 -2.39 18.29 -44.12
N ASN A 105 -2.17 18.02 -42.83
CA ASN A 105 -3.23 17.50 -41.95
C ASN A 105 -4.23 18.61 -41.58
N GLN A 106 -5.46 18.20 -41.29
CA GLN A 106 -6.53 19.07 -40.87
C GLN A 106 -6.66 19.10 -39.34
N TYR A 107 -7.04 20.26 -38.81
CA TYR A 107 -7.21 20.50 -37.38
C TYR A 107 -8.41 21.43 -37.15
N ARG A 108 -8.92 21.43 -35.92
CA ARG A 108 -9.84 22.45 -35.38
C ARG A 108 -9.27 23.00 -34.07
N LEU A 109 -9.59 24.25 -33.78
CA LEU A 109 -9.35 24.87 -32.49
C LEU A 109 -10.63 24.78 -31.65
N ARG A 110 -10.53 24.36 -30.40
CA ARG A 110 -11.57 24.53 -29.38
C ARG A 110 -11.09 25.50 -28.30
N TYR A 111 -12.00 26.30 -27.78
CA TYR A 111 -11.77 27.14 -26.61
C TYR A 111 -13.12 27.51 -25.99
N TYR A 112 -13.10 28.06 -24.78
CA TYR A 112 -14.28 28.56 -24.12
C TYR A 112 -14.18 30.07 -23.99
N GLU A 113 -15.31 30.75 -24.15
CA GLU A 113 -15.38 32.20 -24.05
C GLU A 113 -16.50 32.69 -23.13
N ASN A 114 -16.23 33.82 -22.49
CA ASN A 114 -17.22 34.67 -21.83
C ASN A 114 -16.84 36.14 -21.99
N ARG A 115 -17.74 37.04 -21.61
CA ARG A 115 -17.50 38.47 -21.50
C ARG A 115 -17.85 38.94 -20.10
N GLN A 116 -16.98 39.76 -19.52
CA GLN A 116 -17.21 40.38 -18.22
C GLN A 116 -18.54 41.17 -18.18
N ASP A 117 -19.28 41.01 -17.07
CA ASP A 117 -20.56 41.68 -16.80
C ASP A 117 -20.39 42.78 -15.75
N CYS A 118 -20.07 44.00 -16.19
CA CYS A 118 -19.59 45.02 -15.24
C CYS A 118 -20.07 46.47 -15.44
N CYS A 119 -21.04 46.80 -16.30
CA CYS A 119 -21.48 48.20 -16.43
C CYS A 119 -22.99 48.37 -16.68
N THR A 120 -23.67 49.04 -15.76
CA THR A 120 -25.09 49.44 -15.91
C THR A 120 -25.20 50.61 -16.89
N GLY A 121 -25.42 50.31 -18.18
CA GLY A 121 -25.71 51.35 -19.18
C GLY A 121 -25.46 50.90 -20.61
N GLY A 122 -26.33 50.03 -21.14
CA GLY A 122 -26.36 49.61 -22.55
C GLY A 122 -25.11 48.88 -23.01
N ASP A 123 -25.18 47.55 -23.13
CA ASP A 123 -24.04 46.69 -23.44
C ASP A 123 -23.26 47.13 -24.69
N PRO A 124 -22.04 47.68 -24.55
CA PRO A 124 -21.18 47.84 -25.70
C PRO A 124 -20.72 46.47 -26.18
N GLU A 125 -20.85 46.22 -27.48
CA GLU A 125 -20.56 44.91 -28.06
C GLU A 125 -19.06 44.66 -28.17
N LYS A 126 -18.61 43.47 -27.73
CA LYS A 126 -17.25 42.96 -27.96
C LYS A 126 -17.29 41.87 -28.99
N TYR A 127 -16.31 41.89 -29.87
CA TYR A 127 -16.20 40.97 -30.99
C TYR A 127 -14.88 40.22 -30.93
N LEU A 128 -14.93 38.89 -31.11
CA LEU A 128 -13.77 38.02 -31.18
C LEU A 128 -13.64 37.42 -32.57
N GLN A 129 -12.44 37.49 -33.13
CA GLN A 129 -12.01 36.76 -34.32
C GLN A 129 -10.81 35.88 -33.94
N VAL A 130 -10.77 34.64 -34.44
CA VAL A 130 -9.64 33.75 -34.18
C VAL A 130 -9.00 33.30 -35.49
N THR A 131 -7.68 33.41 -35.56
CA THR A 131 -6.88 33.00 -36.71
C THR A 131 -5.83 31.96 -36.33
N VAL A 132 -5.51 31.06 -37.26
CA VAL A 132 -4.40 30.09 -37.14
C VAL A 132 -3.55 30.15 -38.39
N GLY A 133 -2.25 30.40 -38.25
CA GLY A 133 -1.34 30.57 -39.38
C GLY A 133 -1.74 31.73 -40.31
N GLY A 134 -2.42 32.74 -39.77
CA GLY A 134 -2.98 33.87 -40.53
C GLY A 134 -4.31 33.60 -41.24
N VAL A 135 -4.87 32.39 -41.15
CA VAL A 135 -6.18 32.04 -41.70
C VAL A 135 -7.26 32.23 -40.64
N THR A 136 -8.35 32.92 -40.95
CA THR A 136 -9.51 33.05 -40.05
C THR A 136 -10.21 31.70 -39.88
N VAL A 137 -10.15 31.14 -38.67
CA VAL A 137 -10.78 29.85 -38.32
C VAL A 137 -12.06 30.03 -37.50
N VAL A 138 -12.20 31.16 -36.81
CA VAL A 138 -13.47 31.62 -36.23
C VAL A 138 -13.74 33.03 -36.74
N ALA A 139 -14.84 33.17 -37.48
CA ALA A 139 -15.27 34.48 -37.99
C ALA A 139 -15.60 35.42 -36.83
N THR A 140 -15.47 36.72 -37.08
CA THR A 140 -15.80 37.77 -36.12
C THR A 140 -17.22 37.60 -35.60
N HIS A 141 -17.38 37.47 -34.29
CA HIS A 141 -18.68 37.29 -33.66
C HIS A 141 -18.74 37.99 -32.31
N GLN A 142 -19.96 38.32 -31.89
CA GLN A 142 -20.19 38.96 -30.60
C GLN A 142 -20.01 37.95 -29.46
N VAL A 143 -19.15 38.27 -28.49
CA VAL A 143 -19.00 37.49 -27.25
C VAL A 143 -20.05 37.97 -26.25
N ARG A 144 -20.89 37.04 -25.78
CA ARG A 144 -22.01 37.34 -24.87
C ARG A 144 -21.63 37.05 -23.42
N VAL A 145 -22.33 37.71 -22.51
CA VAL A 145 -22.30 37.44 -21.08
C VAL A 145 -23.05 36.13 -20.79
N VAL A 146 -22.46 35.27 -19.97
CA VAL A 146 -23.03 33.98 -19.56
C VAL A 146 -23.83 34.06 -18.25
N GLY A 147 -23.32 34.74 -17.21
CA GLY A 147 -24.06 35.01 -15.98
C GLY A 147 -24.26 33.82 -15.02
N GLY A 148 -24.31 34.10 -13.71
CA GLY A 148 -24.73 33.13 -12.68
C GLY A 148 -23.80 31.90 -12.58
N ASN A 149 -24.40 30.71 -12.48
CA ASN A 149 -23.71 29.41 -12.43
C ASN A 149 -23.64 28.73 -13.81
N ASN A 150 -23.85 29.47 -14.90
CA ASN A 150 -23.77 28.89 -16.24
C ASN A 150 -22.30 28.77 -16.67
N PRO A 151 -21.88 27.68 -17.35
CA PRO A 151 -20.52 27.51 -17.84
C PRO A 151 -20.25 28.42 -19.05
N TYR A 152 -18.98 28.77 -19.27
CA TYR A 152 -18.56 29.52 -20.47
C TYR A 152 -19.01 28.81 -21.76
N VAL A 153 -19.15 29.58 -22.84
CA VAL A 153 -19.60 29.03 -24.12
C VAL A 153 -18.41 28.39 -24.84
N GLN A 154 -18.48 27.09 -25.08
CA GLN A 154 -17.52 26.42 -25.94
C GLN A 154 -17.65 26.90 -27.39
N LYS A 155 -16.51 27.23 -28.00
CA LYS A 155 -16.36 27.52 -29.42
C LYS A 155 -15.48 26.48 -30.07
N THR A 156 -15.91 26.07 -31.25
CA THR A 156 -15.17 25.16 -32.11
C THR A 156 -14.98 25.85 -33.46
N SER A 157 -13.73 25.92 -33.93
CA SER A 157 -13.39 26.60 -35.17
C SER A 157 -13.84 25.82 -36.40
N GLN A 158 -13.87 26.51 -37.54
CA GLN A 158 -13.79 25.83 -38.83
C GLN A 158 -12.49 25.03 -38.92
N VAL A 159 -12.53 23.99 -39.75
CA VAL A 159 -11.36 23.17 -40.05
C VAL A 159 -10.31 24.00 -40.77
N PHE A 160 -9.05 23.87 -40.37
CA PHE A 160 -7.93 24.43 -41.10
C PHE A 160 -6.90 23.34 -41.43
N THR A 161 -6.26 23.49 -42.58
CA THR A 161 -5.14 22.62 -42.99
C THR A 161 -3.84 23.27 -42.55
N ALA A 162 -2.99 22.51 -41.86
CA ALA A 162 -1.70 23.02 -41.42
C ALA A 162 -0.79 23.29 -42.64
N SER A 163 -0.38 24.55 -42.81
CA SER A 163 0.51 24.99 -43.88
C SER A 163 1.99 24.91 -43.50
N ALA A 164 2.31 24.78 -42.21
CA ALA A 164 3.65 24.69 -41.65
C ALA A 164 3.64 23.80 -40.40
N THR A 165 4.82 23.39 -39.93
CA THR A 165 4.98 22.64 -38.67
C THR A 165 4.73 23.48 -37.43
N ASP A 166 4.90 24.80 -37.57
CA ASP A 166 4.65 25.79 -36.53
C ASP A 166 3.64 26.81 -37.05
N LEU A 167 2.54 27.04 -36.32
CA LEU A 167 1.50 27.99 -36.69
C LEU A 167 1.17 28.91 -35.51
N GLU A 168 0.99 30.20 -35.79
CA GLU A 168 0.52 31.17 -34.79
C GLU A 168 -1.00 31.05 -34.61
N ILE A 169 -1.46 30.85 -33.38
CA ILE A 169 -2.85 31.03 -32.97
C ILE A 169 -3.00 32.46 -32.46
N ALA A 170 -4.01 33.19 -32.94
CA ALA A 170 -4.27 34.56 -32.52
C ALA A 170 -5.75 34.82 -32.24
N PHE A 171 -6.06 35.26 -31.02
CA PHE A 171 -7.37 35.72 -30.55
C PHE A 171 -7.42 37.25 -30.62
N ALA A 172 -8.12 37.78 -31.63
CA ALA A 172 -8.23 39.21 -31.87
C ALA A 172 -9.57 39.75 -31.39
N VAL A 173 -9.52 40.63 -30.38
CA VAL A 173 -10.69 41.29 -29.80
C VAL A 173 -10.80 42.71 -30.32
N SER A 174 -12.01 43.11 -30.70
CA SER A 174 -12.35 44.49 -31.09
C SER A 174 -13.66 44.94 -30.44
N GLY A 175 -13.88 46.26 -30.35
CA GLY A 175 -15.02 46.87 -29.67
C GLY A 175 -14.61 47.62 -28.38
N ALA A 176 -15.58 48.11 -27.61
CA ALA A 176 -15.41 49.13 -26.57
C ALA A 176 -14.21 48.95 -25.61
N ASP A 177 -13.46 50.02 -25.36
CA ASP A 177 -12.11 49.94 -24.80
C ASP A 177 -12.00 49.42 -23.36
N ASP A 178 -13.07 49.41 -22.57
CA ASP A 178 -13.02 49.08 -21.13
C ASP A 178 -13.62 47.71 -20.74
N LEU A 179 -14.06 46.90 -21.71
CA LEU A 179 -14.59 45.54 -21.46
C LEU A 179 -13.55 44.45 -21.72
N SER A 180 -13.66 43.34 -20.98
CA SER A 180 -12.79 42.17 -21.10
C SER A 180 -13.52 40.98 -21.75
N VAL A 181 -12.88 40.37 -22.75
CA VAL A 181 -13.20 39.01 -23.21
C VAL A 181 -12.38 38.04 -22.38
N LEU A 182 -13.02 36.97 -21.93
CA LEU A 182 -12.42 35.93 -21.10
C LEU A 182 -12.33 34.66 -21.92
N LEU A 183 -11.17 34.02 -21.88
CA LEU A 183 -10.85 32.81 -22.62
C LEU A 183 -10.33 31.75 -21.66
N ASP A 184 -10.74 30.51 -21.90
CA ASP A 184 -10.26 29.34 -21.17
C ASP A 184 -10.16 28.10 -22.06
N LEU A 185 -9.36 27.13 -21.65
CA LEU A 185 -9.16 25.80 -22.24
C LEU A 185 -8.96 25.82 -23.77
N VAL A 186 -7.84 26.37 -24.23
CA VAL A 186 -7.48 26.42 -25.65
C VAL A 186 -6.88 25.08 -26.11
N GLU A 187 -7.53 24.43 -27.06
CA GLU A 187 -7.13 23.11 -27.57
C GLU A 187 -7.02 23.09 -29.10
N ILE A 188 -5.98 22.43 -29.61
CA ILE A 188 -5.91 22.03 -31.02
C ILE A 188 -6.29 20.56 -31.11
N VAL A 189 -7.38 20.29 -31.83
CA VAL A 189 -7.89 18.96 -32.08
C VAL A 189 -7.55 18.58 -33.52
N PRO A 190 -6.80 17.49 -33.75
CA PRO A 190 -6.69 16.91 -35.08
C PRO A 190 -8.08 16.63 -35.65
N TRP A 191 -8.39 17.22 -36.80
CA TRP A 191 -9.68 17.06 -37.47
C TRP A 191 -9.52 16.12 -38.66
N GLY A 192 -10.46 15.19 -38.81
CA GLY A 192 -10.51 14.34 -40.00
C GLY A 192 -9.72 13.04 -39.92
N ILE A 193 -9.36 12.55 -38.73
CA ILE A 193 -8.97 11.14 -38.60
C ILE A 193 -10.21 10.24 -38.75
N VAL A 194 -11.32 10.59 -38.08
CA VAL A 194 -12.62 9.91 -38.18
C VAL A 194 -13.55 10.72 -39.08
N ALA A 195 -14.09 10.12 -40.14
CA ALA A 195 -15.06 10.77 -41.00
C ALA A 195 -16.48 10.63 -40.43
N ASN A 196 -17.28 11.70 -40.51
CA ASN A 196 -18.63 11.82 -39.94
C ASN A 196 -18.77 11.27 -38.49
N PRO A 197 -17.98 11.78 -37.52
CA PRO A 197 -17.86 11.18 -36.18
C PRO A 197 -19.12 11.30 -35.32
N SER A 198 -19.93 12.34 -35.48
CA SER A 198 -21.24 12.51 -34.84
C SER A 198 -22.42 12.19 -35.76
N PHE A 199 -22.15 11.65 -36.94
CA PHE A 199 -23.16 11.22 -37.91
C PHE A 199 -24.06 12.33 -38.48
N GLU A 200 -23.90 13.57 -38.02
CA GLU A 200 -24.71 14.74 -38.41
C GLU A 200 -24.45 15.26 -39.83
N ALA A 201 -23.35 14.86 -40.48
CA ALA A 201 -22.98 15.39 -41.79
C ALA A 201 -23.92 14.94 -42.93
N ASP A 202 -24.62 13.83 -42.75
CA ASP A 202 -25.45 13.20 -43.79
C ASP A 202 -26.94 13.48 -43.57
N SER A 203 -27.71 13.55 -44.66
CA SER A 203 -29.18 13.65 -44.59
C SER A 203 -29.83 12.26 -44.58
N VAL A 204 -30.90 12.10 -43.81
CA VAL A 204 -31.70 10.87 -43.81
C VAL A 204 -32.79 10.95 -44.89
N PRO A 205 -32.80 10.06 -45.90
CA PRO A 205 -33.79 10.12 -46.98
C PRO A 205 -35.21 9.77 -46.49
N PRO A 206 -36.24 10.58 -46.81
CA PRO A 206 -37.64 10.17 -46.67
C PRO A 206 -38.04 9.17 -47.78
N PRO A 207 -38.96 8.20 -47.56
CA PRO A 207 -39.73 7.93 -46.34
C PRO A 207 -39.15 6.80 -45.47
N SER A 208 -37.97 6.25 -45.78
CA SER A 208 -37.39 5.09 -45.07
C SER A 208 -36.93 5.41 -43.64
N GLY A 209 -36.64 6.68 -43.34
CA GLY A 209 -36.17 7.11 -42.03
C GLY A 209 -34.77 6.61 -41.67
N HIS A 210 -34.04 6.03 -42.64
CA HIS A 210 -32.65 5.61 -42.52
C HIS A 210 -31.89 5.71 -43.85
N GLY A 211 -30.56 5.85 -43.81
CA GLY A 211 -29.68 6.01 -44.98
C GLY A 211 -28.22 5.58 -44.75
N PRO A 212 -27.33 5.66 -45.76
CA PRO A 212 -25.91 5.36 -45.60
C PRO A 212 -25.18 6.46 -44.80
N ILE A 213 -24.03 6.12 -44.23
CA ILE A 213 -23.17 7.06 -43.48
C ILE A 213 -21.89 7.31 -44.28
N THR A 214 -21.65 8.54 -44.69
CA THR A 214 -20.44 8.98 -45.39
C THR A 214 -19.20 8.66 -44.56
N GLY A 215 -18.25 7.98 -45.19
CA GLY A 215 -16.98 7.59 -44.57
C GLY A 215 -17.04 6.31 -43.74
N TRP A 216 -18.22 5.71 -43.55
CA TRP A 216 -18.37 4.43 -42.84
C TRP A 216 -18.89 3.34 -43.78
N THR A 217 -18.43 2.12 -43.57
CA THR A 217 -18.78 0.95 -44.37
C THR A 217 -19.23 -0.21 -43.48
N GLY A 218 -19.91 -1.20 -44.06
CA GLY A 218 -20.49 -2.33 -43.33
C GLY A 218 -22.01 -2.25 -43.23
N ALA A 219 -22.61 -3.16 -42.46
CA ALA A 219 -24.07 -3.26 -42.30
C ALA A 219 -24.57 -2.32 -41.19
N SER A 220 -24.40 -1.01 -41.45
CA SER A 220 -24.80 0.10 -40.58
C SER A 220 -25.63 1.11 -41.35
N GLY A 221 -26.46 1.87 -40.66
CA GLY A 221 -27.22 2.98 -41.24
C GLY A 221 -27.32 4.17 -40.31
N LEU A 222 -27.65 5.32 -40.89
CA LEU A 222 -27.99 6.55 -40.19
C LEU A 222 -29.47 6.53 -39.82
N ASN A 223 -29.83 7.03 -38.65
CA ASN A 223 -31.22 7.09 -38.21
C ASN A 223 -31.48 8.39 -37.42
N GLU A 224 -32.63 9.03 -37.62
CA GLU A 224 -33.00 10.24 -36.88
C GLU A 224 -33.69 9.89 -35.56
N SER A 225 -33.71 10.85 -34.60
CA SER A 225 -34.44 10.75 -33.31
C SER A 225 -35.89 10.24 -33.37
N THR A 226 -36.57 10.33 -34.52
CA THR A 226 -37.95 9.85 -34.75
C THR A 226 -38.03 8.67 -35.74
N GLY A 227 -36.89 8.10 -36.14
CA GLY A 227 -36.79 7.02 -37.12
C GLY A 227 -36.99 5.62 -36.51
N PRO A 228 -37.17 4.58 -37.35
CA PRO A 228 -37.62 3.24 -36.93
C PRO A 228 -36.67 2.48 -36.01
N PHE A 229 -35.43 2.95 -35.85
CA PHE A 229 -34.40 2.34 -35.01
C PHE A 229 -34.00 3.22 -33.81
N ALA A 230 -34.57 4.42 -33.67
CA ALA A 230 -34.20 5.37 -32.63
C ALA A 230 -35.15 5.19 -31.47
N ASP A 231 -34.62 4.77 -30.32
CA ASP A 231 -35.44 4.63 -29.13
C ASP A 231 -34.62 4.82 -27.86
N ASN A 232 -35.26 5.58 -26.95
CA ASN A 232 -35.08 5.68 -25.51
C ASN A 232 -33.91 6.44 -24.87
N GLY A 233 -33.29 7.43 -25.50
CA GLY A 233 -32.32 8.26 -24.78
C GLY A 233 -32.04 9.60 -25.46
N ALA A 234 -31.35 10.49 -24.74
CA ALA A 234 -30.84 11.73 -25.30
C ALA A 234 -29.58 11.44 -26.15
N ILE A 235 -29.67 11.77 -27.44
CA ILE A 235 -28.56 11.65 -28.40
C ILE A 235 -27.47 12.66 -27.98
N PRO A 236 -26.21 12.22 -27.78
CA PRO A 236 -25.12 13.07 -27.30
C PRO A 236 -24.80 14.30 -28.18
N ASP A 237 -24.81 14.16 -29.51
CA ASP A 237 -24.58 15.26 -30.44
C ASP A 237 -25.67 15.31 -31.54
N GLY A 238 -26.27 16.48 -31.74
CA GLY A 238 -27.27 16.69 -32.78
C GLY A 238 -28.59 15.91 -32.59
N ARG A 239 -29.00 15.18 -33.63
CA ARG A 239 -30.32 14.52 -33.75
C ARG A 239 -30.26 13.15 -34.43
N LYS A 240 -29.10 12.70 -34.89
CA LYS A 240 -28.89 11.50 -35.70
C LYS A 240 -27.90 10.59 -35.01
N VAL A 241 -28.09 9.29 -35.20
CA VAL A 241 -27.21 8.26 -34.63
C VAL A 241 -26.90 7.22 -35.69
N ALA A 242 -25.73 6.60 -35.58
CA ALA A 242 -25.44 5.39 -36.33
C ALA A 242 -26.14 4.20 -35.65
N PHE A 243 -26.71 3.29 -36.43
CA PHE A 243 -27.23 2.03 -35.94
C PHE A 243 -26.55 0.84 -36.61
N ILE A 244 -26.40 -0.25 -35.84
CA ILE A 244 -25.95 -1.56 -36.31
C ILE A 244 -27.03 -2.58 -35.91
N GLN A 245 -27.71 -3.17 -36.90
CA GLN A 245 -28.77 -4.14 -36.65
C GLN A 245 -28.24 -5.58 -36.75
N GLY A 246 -28.54 -6.43 -35.76
CA GLY A 246 -28.11 -7.83 -35.74
C GLY A 246 -26.59 -8.01 -35.56
N PRO A 247 -26.05 -9.23 -35.76
CA PRO A 247 -24.63 -9.54 -35.56
C PRO A 247 -23.80 -9.08 -36.77
N ASN A 248 -23.59 -7.77 -36.86
CA ASN A 248 -22.99 -7.10 -38.01
C ASN A 248 -21.77 -6.26 -37.57
N THR A 249 -21.11 -5.62 -38.53
CA THR A 249 -19.95 -4.77 -38.23
C THR A 249 -20.05 -3.45 -38.99
N MET A 250 -19.74 -2.36 -38.30
CA MET A 250 -19.55 -1.02 -38.85
C MET A 250 -18.07 -0.66 -38.77
N ARG A 251 -17.49 -0.15 -39.86
CA ARG A 251 -16.03 0.05 -39.99
C ARG A 251 -15.66 1.34 -40.71
N GLN A 252 -14.48 1.87 -40.37
CA GLN A 252 -13.84 2.98 -41.08
C GLN A 252 -12.31 2.85 -41.02
N THR A 253 -11.62 3.17 -42.11
CA THR A 253 -10.16 3.38 -42.07
C THR A 253 -9.90 4.83 -41.66
N VAL A 254 -9.22 4.99 -40.54
CA VAL A 254 -8.92 6.27 -39.89
C VAL A 254 -7.44 6.58 -40.14
N SER A 255 -7.15 7.71 -40.80
CA SER A 255 -5.79 8.12 -41.20
C SER A 255 -5.34 9.36 -40.43
N GLY A 256 -4.06 9.45 -40.08
CA GLY A 256 -3.48 10.58 -39.35
C GLY A 256 -2.91 10.22 -37.97
N PHE A 257 -2.79 8.92 -37.66
CA PHE A 257 -2.10 8.47 -36.45
C PHE A 257 -0.59 8.71 -36.55
N VAL A 258 0.04 9.06 -35.43
CA VAL A 258 1.50 9.11 -35.31
C VAL A 258 1.99 7.73 -34.90
N VAL A 259 2.77 7.07 -35.76
CA VAL A 259 3.32 5.73 -35.49
C VAL A 259 4.15 5.75 -34.21
N GLY A 260 3.86 4.82 -33.30
CA GLY A 260 4.50 4.72 -31.99
C GLY A 260 3.90 5.61 -30.89
N ALA A 261 2.96 6.51 -31.21
CA ALA A 261 2.21 7.24 -30.19
C ALA A 261 1.01 6.42 -29.69
N GLN A 262 0.62 6.67 -28.44
CA GLN A 262 -0.54 6.03 -27.81
C GLN A 262 -1.80 6.86 -28.00
N TYR A 263 -2.91 6.17 -28.30
CA TYR A 263 -4.22 6.74 -28.52
C TYR A 263 -5.28 5.95 -27.75
N ALA A 264 -6.39 6.61 -27.40
CA ALA A 264 -7.60 5.97 -26.92
C ALA A 264 -8.78 6.36 -27.81
N LEU A 265 -9.75 5.45 -27.94
CA LEU A 265 -11.01 5.66 -28.65
C LEU A 265 -12.10 6.00 -27.63
N ARG A 266 -12.92 7.00 -27.94
CA ARG A 266 -14.14 7.37 -27.23
C ARG A 266 -15.34 7.28 -28.19
N TYR A 267 -16.46 6.82 -27.68
CA TYR A 267 -17.76 6.88 -28.37
C TYR A 267 -18.89 6.77 -27.35
N TYR A 268 -20.11 7.06 -27.76
CA TYR A 268 -21.30 6.86 -26.95
C TYR A 268 -22.15 5.75 -27.52
N GLU A 269 -22.74 4.95 -26.65
CA GLU A 269 -23.55 3.81 -27.04
C GLU A 269 -24.91 3.76 -26.33
N ASN A 270 -25.87 3.20 -27.05
CA ASN A 270 -27.17 2.80 -26.53
C ASN A 270 -27.65 1.58 -27.32
N ARG A 271 -28.79 1.01 -26.94
CA ARG A 271 -29.52 0.07 -27.80
C ARG A 271 -31.01 0.39 -27.80
N ARG A 272 -31.71 -0.03 -28.86
CA ARG A 272 -33.17 0.01 -28.92
C ARG A 272 -33.80 -0.77 -27.77
N ILE A 273 -34.96 -0.34 -27.23
CA ILE A 273 -35.72 -1.13 -26.25
C ILE A 273 -36.18 -2.43 -26.91
N ALA A 274 -35.43 -3.50 -26.67
CA ALA A 274 -35.77 -4.86 -27.07
C ALA A 274 -35.44 -5.83 -25.91
N THR A 275 -36.09 -6.99 -25.91
CA THR A 275 -35.87 -8.06 -24.92
C THR A 275 -34.62 -8.89 -25.21
N ASP A 276 -34.06 -8.76 -26.40
CA ASP A 276 -32.95 -9.59 -26.88
C ASP A 276 -31.58 -9.01 -26.47
N PRO A 277 -30.61 -9.87 -26.08
CA PRO A 277 -29.27 -9.43 -25.67
C PRO A 277 -28.47 -8.88 -26.86
N ALA A 278 -27.86 -7.70 -26.67
CA ALA A 278 -26.96 -7.05 -27.62
C ALA A 278 -25.59 -6.86 -26.98
N ASN A 279 -24.53 -7.30 -27.65
CA ASN A 279 -23.16 -7.08 -27.23
C ASN A 279 -22.38 -6.29 -28.28
N LEU A 280 -21.36 -5.56 -27.84
CA LEU A 280 -20.46 -4.79 -28.70
C LEU A 280 -19.00 -5.08 -28.33
N GLN A 281 -18.16 -5.24 -29.35
CA GLN A 281 -16.71 -5.29 -29.29
C GLN A 281 -16.16 -4.22 -30.22
N VAL A 282 -15.05 -3.57 -29.85
CA VAL A 282 -14.40 -2.58 -30.72
C VAL A 282 -12.93 -2.93 -30.93
N THR A 283 -12.51 -2.91 -32.19
CA THR A 283 -11.13 -3.15 -32.60
C THR A 283 -10.56 -1.95 -33.35
N VAL A 284 -9.25 -1.70 -33.19
CA VAL A 284 -8.49 -0.68 -33.94
C VAL A 284 -7.23 -1.32 -34.51
N GLY A 285 -7.05 -1.27 -35.83
CA GLY A 285 -5.93 -1.95 -36.50
C GLY A 285 -5.90 -3.47 -36.30
N GLY A 286 -7.06 -4.07 -36.01
CA GLY A 286 -7.19 -5.49 -35.67
C GLY A 286 -6.90 -5.84 -34.21
N VAL A 287 -6.50 -4.87 -33.38
CA VAL A 287 -6.32 -5.05 -31.92
C VAL A 287 -7.64 -4.78 -31.22
N GLU A 288 -8.05 -5.66 -30.30
CA GLU A 288 -9.18 -5.39 -29.41
C GLU A 288 -8.84 -4.26 -28.46
N VAL A 289 -9.59 -3.15 -28.56
CA VAL A 289 -9.41 -1.97 -27.68
C VAL A 289 -10.58 -1.80 -26.70
N VAL A 290 -11.75 -2.36 -27.03
CA VAL A 290 -12.89 -2.54 -26.12
C VAL A 290 -13.34 -4.00 -26.18
N PRO A 291 -13.21 -4.77 -25.08
CA PRO A 291 -13.68 -6.15 -25.03
C PRO A 291 -15.19 -6.27 -25.25
N THR A 292 -15.62 -7.47 -25.60
CA THR A 292 -17.05 -7.76 -25.78
C THR A 292 -17.81 -7.49 -24.49
N HIS A 293 -18.79 -6.59 -24.53
CA HIS A 293 -19.64 -6.25 -23.38
C HIS A 293 -21.10 -6.08 -23.80
N ALA A 294 -22.01 -6.21 -22.83
CA ALA A 294 -23.44 -6.06 -23.07
C ALA A 294 -23.84 -4.58 -23.11
N VAL A 295 -24.43 -4.14 -24.23
CA VAL A 295 -24.97 -2.78 -24.38
C VAL A 295 -26.36 -2.73 -23.75
N ARG A 296 -26.66 -1.71 -22.95
CA ARG A 296 -27.95 -1.56 -22.25
C ARG A 296 -28.75 -0.39 -22.83
N ALA A 297 -30.08 -0.52 -22.79
CA ALA A 297 -30.98 0.55 -23.23
C ALA A 297 -31.10 1.58 -22.09
N VAL A 298 -30.81 2.86 -22.33
CA VAL A 298 -30.71 3.88 -21.27
C VAL A 298 -32.05 4.42 -20.76
N GLY A 299 -33.10 4.45 -21.59
CA GLY A 299 -34.46 4.83 -21.21
C GLY A 299 -34.73 6.34 -21.11
N GLY A 300 -35.89 6.78 -21.64
CA GLY A 300 -36.42 8.13 -21.41
C GLY A 300 -35.53 9.27 -21.92
N THR A 301 -35.23 10.23 -21.05
CA THR A 301 -34.34 11.38 -21.33
C THR A 301 -32.89 11.14 -20.89
N ASN A 302 -32.53 9.91 -20.50
CA ASN A 302 -31.17 9.61 -20.06
C ASN A 302 -30.18 9.69 -21.23
N PRO A 303 -28.98 10.25 -21.02
CA PRO A 303 -27.95 10.29 -22.05
C PRO A 303 -27.44 8.87 -22.37
N TYR A 304 -26.86 8.70 -23.57
CA TYR A 304 -26.17 7.47 -23.95
C TYR A 304 -24.96 7.22 -23.04
N VAL A 305 -24.53 5.96 -22.93
CA VAL A 305 -23.37 5.59 -22.09
C VAL A 305 -22.10 5.90 -22.85
N GLN A 306 -21.21 6.68 -22.26
CA GLN A 306 -19.89 6.91 -22.83
C GLN A 306 -18.99 5.70 -22.60
N GLN A 307 -18.31 5.26 -23.66
CA GLN A 307 -17.27 4.24 -23.61
C GLN A 307 -15.90 4.86 -23.93
N THR A 308 -14.88 4.39 -23.24
CA THR A 308 -13.48 4.75 -23.47
C THR A 308 -12.64 3.48 -23.56
N SER A 309 -11.86 3.34 -24.63
CA SER A 309 -11.03 2.16 -24.85
C SER A 309 -9.78 2.15 -23.96
N ALA A 310 -9.14 0.98 -23.83
CA ALA A 310 -7.75 0.93 -23.39
C ALA A 310 -6.87 1.71 -24.40
N ALA A 311 -5.73 2.24 -23.95
CA ALA A 311 -4.78 2.85 -24.87
C ALA A 311 -4.15 1.80 -25.78
N PHE A 312 -4.01 2.15 -27.05
CA PHE A 312 -3.30 1.36 -28.04
C PHE A 312 -2.18 2.18 -28.65
N THR A 313 -1.10 1.52 -29.02
CA THR A 313 -0.01 2.16 -29.77
C THR A 313 -0.33 2.09 -31.25
N ALA A 314 -0.32 3.23 -31.93
CA ALA A 314 -0.56 3.25 -33.37
C ALA A 314 0.60 2.56 -34.11
N THR A 315 0.32 1.42 -34.75
CA THR A 315 1.30 0.65 -35.51
C THR A 315 1.51 1.17 -36.94
N ALA A 316 0.56 1.95 -37.45
CA ALA A 316 0.58 2.56 -38.76
C ALA A 316 -0.10 3.94 -38.73
N ALA A 317 0.17 4.77 -39.74
CA ALA A 317 -0.45 6.08 -39.86
C ALA A 317 -1.95 6.02 -40.20
N SER A 318 -2.42 4.87 -40.68
CA SER A 318 -3.83 4.58 -40.94
C SER A 318 -4.22 3.24 -40.34
N LEU A 319 -5.29 3.21 -39.54
CA LEU A 319 -5.79 2.01 -38.86
C LEU A 319 -7.30 1.88 -39.09
N GLU A 320 -7.81 0.65 -39.21
CA GLU A 320 -9.25 0.40 -39.28
C GLU A 320 -9.85 0.39 -37.87
N VAL A 321 -10.88 1.21 -37.61
CA VAL A 321 -11.77 1.05 -36.46
C VAL A 321 -12.98 0.21 -36.86
N ALA A 322 -13.32 -0.79 -36.06
CA ALA A 322 -14.46 -1.67 -36.31
C ALA A 322 -15.29 -1.90 -35.05
N PHE A 323 -16.58 -1.56 -35.12
CA PHE A 323 -17.62 -1.82 -34.13
C PHE A 323 -18.35 -3.11 -34.50
N ILE A 324 -18.14 -4.16 -33.72
CA ILE A 324 -18.57 -5.53 -34.00
C ILE A 324 -19.67 -5.90 -33.02
N THR A 325 -20.88 -6.10 -33.53
CA THR A 325 -22.02 -6.47 -32.69
C THR A 325 -22.25 -7.98 -32.70
N SER A 326 -22.69 -8.52 -31.56
CA SER A 326 -23.06 -9.94 -31.44
C SER A 326 -24.28 -10.10 -30.52
N GLY A 327 -25.04 -11.18 -30.73
CA GLY A 327 -26.29 -11.43 -30.02
C GLY A 327 -27.21 -12.38 -30.80
N SER A 328 -28.38 -12.64 -30.25
CA SER A 328 -29.41 -13.49 -30.87
C SER A 328 -30.75 -12.74 -30.91
N GLY A 329 -31.47 -12.80 -32.03
CA GLY A 329 -32.77 -12.14 -32.18
C GLY A 329 -32.69 -10.78 -32.88
N ASP A 330 -33.69 -9.90 -32.67
CA ASP A 330 -33.78 -8.58 -33.31
C ASP A 330 -33.27 -7.48 -32.37
N PHE A 331 -31.96 -7.25 -32.42
CA PHE A 331 -31.30 -6.22 -31.62
C PHE A 331 -30.64 -5.14 -32.49
N THR A 332 -30.53 -3.94 -31.93
CA THR A 332 -29.93 -2.78 -32.59
C THR A 332 -29.06 -2.03 -31.60
N VAL A 333 -27.78 -1.87 -31.92
CA VAL A 333 -26.84 -1.01 -31.19
C VAL A 333 -26.82 0.36 -31.86
N LEU A 334 -26.82 1.41 -31.05
CA LEU A 334 -26.78 2.81 -31.47
C LEU A 334 -25.45 3.41 -31.02
N LEU A 335 -24.80 4.15 -31.91
CA LEU A 335 -23.51 4.79 -31.69
C LEU A 335 -23.59 6.28 -32.02
N ASP A 336 -22.87 7.08 -31.24
CA ASP A 336 -22.68 8.51 -31.49
C ASP A 336 -21.28 8.97 -31.07
N GLN A 337 -20.84 10.10 -31.62
CA GLN A 337 -19.65 10.86 -31.25
C GLN A 337 -18.37 10.02 -31.11
N VAL A 338 -17.93 9.43 -32.23
CA VAL A 338 -16.72 8.61 -32.31
C VAL A 338 -15.47 9.49 -32.44
N GLU A 339 -14.57 9.41 -31.45
CA GLU A 339 -13.40 10.30 -31.36
C GLU A 339 -12.14 9.53 -30.89
N PHE A 340 -10.96 9.88 -31.42
CA PHE A 340 -9.70 9.42 -30.83
C PHE A 340 -8.98 10.59 -30.15
N SER A 341 -8.45 10.32 -28.97
CA SER A 341 -7.56 11.22 -28.23
C SER A 341 -6.16 10.64 -28.16
N ARG A 342 -5.14 11.49 -28.32
CA ARG A 342 -3.74 11.11 -28.07
C ARG A 342 -3.50 11.14 -26.56
N ALA A 343 -2.82 10.13 -26.04
CA ALA A 343 -2.47 10.08 -24.61
C ALA A 343 -1.43 11.14 -24.25
N VAL A 344 -1.59 11.77 -23.08
CA VAL A 344 -0.53 12.55 -22.43
C VAL A 344 0.40 11.58 -21.72
N VAL A 345 1.70 11.67 -22.01
CA VAL A 345 2.68 10.69 -21.49
C VAL A 345 3.50 11.34 -20.39
N VAL A 346 3.43 10.77 -19.18
CA VAL A 346 4.34 11.07 -18.07
C VAL A 346 5.70 10.48 -18.40
N THR A 347 6.74 11.31 -18.36
CA THR A 347 8.10 10.94 -18.79
C THR A 347 9.13 10.99 -17.66
N ASN A 348 8.77 11.52 -16.50
CA ASN A 348 9.66 11.56 -15.34
C ASN A 348 8.89 11.51 -14.01
N ASN A 349 9.64 11.31 -12.93
CA ASN A 349 9.10 11.17 -11.57
C ASN A 349 9.03 12.49 -10.79
N ALA A 350 9.26 13.63 -11.43
CA ALA A 350 9.16 14.91 -10.74
C ALA A 350 7.72 15.14 -10.25
N ASP A 351 7.57 15.87 -9.15
CA ASP A 351 6.26 16.29 -8.66
C ASP A 351 5.56 17.25 -9.65
N SER A 352 6.33 18.14 -10.27
CA SER A 352 5.83 19.22 -11.11
C SER A 352 6.80 19.53 -12.25
N GLY A 353 6.33 20.33 -13.22
CA GLY A 353 7.08 20.68 -14.43
C GLY A 353 6.87 19.69 -15.56
N ALA A 354 7.45 20.01 -16.73
CA ALA A 354 7.23 19.26 -17.97
C ALA A 354 7.49 17.75 -17.79
N GLY A 355 6.54 16.93 -18.23
CA GLY A 355 6.63 15.48 -18.16
C GLY A 355 6.32 14.82 -16.81
N SER A 356 5.96 15.59 -15.79
CA SER A 356 5.47 15.07 -14.49
C SER A 356 4.01 14.62 -14.56
N LEU A 357 3.57 13.78 -13.59
CA LEU A 357 2.17 13.38 -13.48
C LEU A 357 1.23 14.56 -13.22
N ARG A 358 1.63 15.50 -12.34
CA ARG A 358 0.83 16.70 -12.06
C ARG A 358 0.63 17.53 -13.32
N GLN A 359 1.71 17.74 -14.07
CA GLN A 359 1.63 18.47 -15.33
C GLN A 359 0.77 17.72 -16.36
N ALA A 360 0.86 16.39 -16.43
CA ALA A 360 0.04 15.60 -17.32
C ALA A 360 -1.46 15.69 -16.98
N VAL A 361 -1.84 15.72 -15.70
CA VAL A 361 -3.23 15.93 -15.26
C VAL A 361 -3.74 17.32 -15.66
N LEU A 362 -2.89 18.34 -15.60
CA LEU A 362 -3.23 19.69 -16.07
C LEU A 362 -3.40 19.74 -17.60
N GLU A 363 -2.47 19.13 -18.34
CA GLU A 363 -2.43 19.15 -19.81
C GLU A 363 -3.49 18.28 -20.48
N ALA A 364 -3.94 17.22 -19.81
CA ALA A 364 -4.95 16.35 -20.37
C ALA A 364 -6.27 17.11 -20.58
N PRO A 365 -6.94 16.94 -21.74
CA PRO A 365 -8.26 17.52 -21.96
C PRO A 365 -9.30 16.85 -21.07
N ASP A 366 -10.51 17.42 -20.99
CA ASP A 366 -11.64 16.71 -20.38
C ASP A 366 -11.94 15.41 -21.12
N PHE A 367 -12.16 14.34 -20.36
CA PHE A 367 -12.14 12.94 -20.80
C PHE A 367 -10.80 12.47 -21.40
N GLY A 368 -9.70 13.12 -21.03
CA GLY A 368 -8.35 12.80 -21.48
C GLY A 368 -7.80 11.50 -20.91
N PHE A 369 -6.72 11.02 -21.51
CA PHE A 369 -6.05 9.78 -21.13
C PHE A 369 -4.56 10.03 -20.84
N ILE A 370 -4.07 9.51 -19.72
CA ILE A 370 -2.69 9.65 -19.26
C ILE A 370 -2.02 8.28 -19.17
N THR A 371 -0.81 8.19 -19.71
CA THR A 371 0.08 7.02 -19.59
C THR A 371 1.46 7.40 -19.08
N PHE A 372 2.31 6.40 -18.90
CA PHE A 372 3.69 6.55 -18.46
C PHE A 372 4.62 5.94 -19.49
N SER A 373 5.78 6.57 -19.72
CA SER A 373 6.83 5.98 -20.55
C SER A 373 7.46 4.78 -19.85
N ASP A 374 8.03 3.84 -20.61
CA ASP A 374 8.61 2.59 -20.09
C ASP A 374 9.70 2.78 -19.02
N GLY A 375 10.34 3.96 -19.01
CA GLY A 375 11.41 4.33 -18.08
C GLY A 375 10.92 4.91 -16.74
N VAL A 376 9.63 5.25 -16.59
CA VAL A 376 9.08 5.83 -15.36
C VAL A 376 8.75 4.73 -14.36
N ARG A 377 9.61 4.58 -13.36
CA ARG A 377 9.52 3.59 -12.27
C ARG A 377 9.98 4.19 -10.95
N GLY A 378 9.66 3.56 -9.83
CA GLY A 378 10.07 4.01 -8.50
C GLY A 378 9.02 4.88 -7.84
N THR A 379 9.38 6.10 -7.43
CA THR A 379 8.49 6.97 -6.64
C THR A 379 8.33 8.36 -7.27
N ILE A 380 7.08 8.85 -7.32
CA ILE A 380 6.72 10.26 -7.54
C ILE A 380 6.44 10.89 -6.17
N PRO A 381 7.33 11.75 -5.65
CA PRO A 381 7.10 12.43 -4.37
C PRO A 381 6.22 13.66 -4.61
N LEU A 382 4.98 13.63 -4.15
CA LEU A 382 4.10 14.78 -4.25
C LEU A 382 4.38 15.78 -3.13
N SER A 383 4.48 17.07 -3.47
CA SER A 383 4.52 18.14 -2.46
C SER A 383 3.12 18.57 -1.99
N ASP A 384 2.09 18.28 -2.79
CA ASP A 384 0.69 18.56 -2.49
C ASP A 384 -0.23 17.57 -3.23
N VAL A 385 -1.52 17.58 -2.90
CA VAL A 385 -2.55 16.75 -3.52
C VAL A 385 -2.68 17.02 -5.03
N ILE A 386 -3.04 15.99 -5.81
CA ILE A 386 -3.44 16.13 -7.21
C ILE A 386 -4.96 16.18 -7.28
N THR A 387 -5.50 17.32 -7.69
CA THR A 387 -6.94 17.49 -7.94
C THR A 387 -7.26 17.14 -9.38
N ILE A 388 -8.16 16.17 -9.56
CA ILE A 388 -8.76 15.79 -10.83
C ILE A 388 -10.08 16.57 -10.93
N ASN A 389 -10.02 17.67 -11.69
CA ASN A 389 -11.13 18.60 -11.94
C ASN A 389 -11.80 18.39 -13.31
N LYS A 390 -11.34 17.40 -14.07
CA LYS A 390 -11.84 16.98 -15.37
C LYS A 390 -12.01 15.46 -15.38
N SER A 391 -12.93 14.93 -16.19
CA SER A 391 -13.06 13.48 -16.33
C SER A 391 -11.78 12.93 -16.98
N LEU A 392 -11.21 11.85 -16.47
CA LEU A 392 -9.86 11.45 -16.84
C LEU A 392 -9.60 9.96 -16.62
N VAL A 393 -8.76 9.37 -17.46
CA VAL A 393 -8.16 8.06 -17.19
C VAL A 393 -6.66 8.19 -16.97
N ILE A 394 -6.16 7.63 -15.87
CA ILE A 394 -4.74 7.54 -15.52
C ILE A 394 -4.35 6.05 -15.49
N ALA A 395 -3.62 5.61 -16.51
CA ALA A 395 -3.16 4.23 -16.63
C ALA A 395 -1.68 4.12 -16.26
N GLY A 396 -1.42 3.68 -15.02
CA GLY A 396 -0.09 3.45 -14.48
C GLY A 396 0.65 2.25 -15.10
N PRO A 397 1.99 2.19 -14.95
CA PRO A 397 2.80 1.10 -15.50
C PRO A 397 2.65 -0.24 -14.75
N GLY A 398 1.80 -0.29 -13.72
CA GLY A 398 1.58 -1.43 -12.84
C GLY A 398 1.94 -1.09 -11.40
N ALA A 399 1.14 -1.55 -10.43
CA ALA A 399 1.27 -1.13 -9.03
C ALA A 399 2.64 -1.46 -8.41
N GLY A 400 3.32 -2.51 -8.87
CA GLY A 400 4.69 -2.84 -8.42
C GLY A 400 5.79 -1.96 -9.02
N ALA A 401 5.50 -1.21 -10.09
CA ALA A 401 6.49 -0.43 -10.82
C ALA A 401 6.58 1.03 -10.35
N LEU A 402 5.46 1.65 -9.96
CA LEU A 402 5.41 3.08 -9.64
C LEU A 402 4.53 3.38 -8.42
N SER A 403 5.08 4.14 -7.50
CA SER A 403 4.40 4.65 -6.32
C SER A 403 4.27 6.17 -6.34
N VAL A 404 3.08 6.68 -6.06
CA VAL A 404 2.79 8.09 -5.79
C VAL A 404 2.81 8.28 -4.28
N ARG A 405 3.73 9.12 -3.79
CA ARG A 405 4.05 9.26 -2.37
C ARG A 405 3.71 10.63 -1.82
N TYR A 406 3.33 10.70 -0.54
CA TYR A 406 3.10 11.94 0.24
C TYR A 406 1.91 12.82 -0.16
N GLY A 407 1.20 12.51 -1.24
CA GLY A 407 0.03 13.27 -1.69
C GLY A 407 -1.10 12.36 -2.16
N ALA A 408 -2.32 12.88 -2.03
CA ALA A 408 -3.56 12.22 -2.36
C ALA A 408 -4.02 12.51 -3.79
N PHE A 409 -5.02 11.77 -4.27
CA PHE A 409 -5.87 12.22 -5.39
C PHE A 409 -7.20 12.75 -4.86
N ILE A 410 -7.68 13.87 -5.39
CA ILE A 410 -9.06 14.35 -5.16
C ILE A 410 -9.81 14.30 -6.49
N VAL A 411 -10.91 13.56 -6.55
CA VAL A 411 -11.83 13.56 -7.69
C VAL A 411 -13.00 14.47 -7.37
N GLY A 412 -13.22 15.49 -8.19
CA GLY A 412 -14.34 16.44 -8.05
C GLY A 412 -15.73 15.81 -8.25
N ASP A 413 -16.76 16.52 -7.82
CA ASP A 413 -18.17 16.11 -7.96
C ASP A 413 -18.59 16.03 -9.44
N VAL A 414 -19.51 15.12 -9.78
CA VAL A 414 -20.03 14.86 -11.14
C VAL A 414 -18.99 14.28 -12.13
N LEU A 415 -17.70 14.36 -11.84
CA LEU A 415 -16.62 13.88 -12.71
C LEU A 415 -16.49 12.36 -12.72
N THR A 416 -15.93 11.81 -13.80
CA THR A 416 -15.58 10.39 -13.90
C THR A 416 -14.07 10.24 -14.00
N ALA A 417 -13.46 9.55 -13.02
CA ALA A 417 -12.04 9.26 -13.01
C ALA A 417 -11.79 7.74 -12.99
N THR A 418 -10.85 7.28 -13.81
CA THR A 418 -10.31 5.92 -13.73
C THR A 418 -8.84 5.98 -13.41
N ILE A 419 -8.41 5.30 -12.36
CA ILE A 419 -7.00 5.17 -11.99
C ILE A 419 -6.65 3.68 -11.99
N SER A 420 -5.57 3.30 -12.65
CA SER A 420 -5.11 1.91 -12.64
C SER A 420 -3.60 1.78 -12.55
N GLY A 421 -3.11 0.64 -12.06
CA GLY A 421 -1.69 0.31 -12.11
C GLY A 421 -0.78 1.22 -11.29
N LEU A 422 -1.27 1.84 -10.21
CA LEU A 422 -0.47 2.72 -9.32
C LEU A 422 -0.46 2.22 -7.88
N THR A 423 0.65 2.46 -7.16
CA THR A 423 0.67 2.39 -5.68
C THR A 423 0.51 3.79 -5.10
N ILE A 424 -0.60 4.10 -4.43
CA ILE A 424 -0.80 5.34 -3.66
C ILE A 424 -0.37 5.08 -2.21
N ALA A 425 0.72 5.71 -1.76
CA ALA A 425 1.30 5.36 -0.47
C ALA A 425 1.97 6.48 0.34
N ASP A 426 2.20 6.20 1.62
CA ASP A 426 2.92 7.04 2.57
C ASP A 426 2.40 8.50 2.63
N GLY A 427 1.09 8.70 2.44
CA GLY A 427 0.43 10.00 2.53
C GLY A 427 0.28 10.46 3.98
N GLY A 428 0.62 11.73 4.27
CA GLY A 428 0.32 12.35 5.57
C GLY A 428 -1.18 12.59 5.81
N GLY A 429 -2.00 12.46 4.76
CA GLY A 429 -3.47 12.55 4.79
C GLY A 429 -4.15 11.32 4.20
N THR A 430 -5.40 11.43 3.78
CA THR A 430 -6.13 10.34 3.11
C THR A 430 -5.51 10.07 1.74
N GLY A 431 -5.32 8.82 1.33
CA GLY A 431 -4.72 8.49 0.04
C GLY A 431 -5.54 8.96 -1.17
N ILE A 432 -6.86 8.77 -1.15
CA ILE A 432 -7.77 9.23 -2.22
C ILE A 432 -9.04 9.80 -1.60
N VAL A 433 -9.53 10.92 -2.12
CA VAL A 433 -10.85 11.46 -1.81
C VAL A 433 -11.69 11.51 -3.09
N ASN A 434 -12.87 10.90 -3.07
CA ASN A 434 -13.76 10.84 -4.22
C ASN A 434 -15.09 11.54 -3.93
N TYR A 435 -15.39 12.62 -4.67
CA TYR A 435 -16.71 13.24 -4.69
C TYR A 435 -17.54 12.82 -5.92
N GLY A 436 -16.90 12.32 -6.99
CA GLY A 436 -17.55 11.93 -8.24
C GLY A 436 -17.67 10.41 -8.43
N ASN A 437 -17.45 9.94 -9.66
CA ASN A 437 -17.45 8.54 -10.06
C ASN A 437 -16.00 8.05 -10.25
N LEU A 438 -15.46 7.33 -9.26
CA LEU A 438 -14.09 6.81 -9.30
C LEU A 438 -14.10 5.30 -9.55
N THR A 439 -13.37 4.87 -10.58
CA THR A 439 -12.96 3.49 -10.79
C THR A 439 -11.48 3.34 -10.48
N LEU A 440 -11.12 2.45 -9.56
CA LEU A 440 -9.73 2.18 -9.19
C LEU A 440 -9.43 0.69 -9.39
N THR A 441 -8.55 0.34 -10.32
CA THR A 441 -8.24 -1.07 -10.64
C THR A 441 -6.76 -1.38 -10.57
N ASP A 442 -6.42 -2.64 -10.26
CA ASP A 442 -5.04 -3.18 -10.38
C ASP A 442 -4.00 -2.30 -9.68
N SER A 443 -4.39 -1.73 -8.55
CA SER A 443 -3.67 -0.70 -7.80
C SER A 443 -3.45 -1.12 -6.35
N VAL A 444 -2.62 -0.37 -5.62
CA VAL A 444 -2.40 -0.58 -4.18
C VAL A 444 -2.59 0.76 -3.47
N VAL A 445 -3.35 0.77 -2.37
CA VAL A 445 -3.49 1.95 -1.50
C VAL A 445 -3.00 1.56 -0.11
N ARG A 446 -1.86 2.12 0.33
CA ARG A 446 -1.24 1.68 1.58
C ARG A 446 -0.55 2.78 2.38
N ASP A 447 -0.39 2.56 3.68
CA ASP A 447 0.45 3.41 4.56
C ASP A 447 0.02 4.90 4.60
N ASN A 448 -1.27 5.21 4.41
CA ASN A 448 -1.80 6.58 4.48
C ASN A 448 -2.32 6.91 5.89
N VAL A 449 -2.07 8.12 6.40
CA VAL A 449 -2.21 8.50 7.82
C VAL A 449 -3.59 9.10 8.19
N ALA A 450 -4.51 9.28 7.23
CA ALA A 450 -5.91 9.64 7.51
C ALA A 450 -6.92 8.79 6.72
N GLY A 451 -6.60 7.52 6.53
CA GLY A 451 -7.39 6.52 5.80
C GLY A 451 -6.91 6.30 4.37
N GLY A 452 -7.23 5.14 3.80
CA GLY A 452 -6.88 4.82 2.42
C GLY A 452 -7.70 5.63 1.41
N ILE A 453 -9.02 5.46 1.45
CA ILE A 453 -9.96 6.08 0.52
C ILE A 453 -11.12 6.71 1.30
N ARG A 454 -11.47 7.95 0.98
CA ARG A 454 -12.66 8.65 1.47
C ARG A 454 -13.63 8.87 0.32
N ASN A 455 -14.71 8.09 0.30
CA ASN A 455 -15.71 8.12 -0.75
C ASN A 455 -16.97 8.87 -0.31
N HIS A 456 -17.30 9.93 -1.04
CA HIS A 456 -18.55 10.68 -0.95
C HIS A 456 -19.47 10.43 -2.17
N GLY A 457 -18.91 10.02 -3.31
CA GLY A 457 -19.64 9.71 -4.54
C GLY A 457 -19.80 8.21 -4.82
N ASN A 458 -19.61 7.79 -6.07
CA ASN A 458 -19.64 6.39 -6.49
C ASN A 458 -18.21 5.86 -6.66
N LEU A 459 -17.85 4.85 -5.88
CA LEU A 459 -16.55 4.18 -5.92
C LEU A 459 -16.72 2.75 -6.45
N THR A 460 -15.93 2.39 -7.46
CA THR A 460 -15.70 1.00 -7.86
C THR A 460 -14.23 0.66 -7.67
N VAL A 461 -13.91 -0.30 -6.81
CA VAL A 461 -12.56 -0.84 -6.67
C VAL A 461 -12.52 -2.28 -7.16
N ALA A 462 -11.54 -2.61 -8.00
CA ALA A 462 -11.37 -3.95 -8.55
C ALA A 462 -9.91 -4.42 -8.50
N ASN A 463 -9.67 -5.67 -8.10
CA ASN A 463 -8.32 -6.25 -8.04
C ASN A 463 -7.34 -5.38 -7.23
N LEU A 464 -7.81 -4.85 -6.10
CA LEU A 464 -7.12 -3.85 -5.30
C LEU A 464 -6.57 -4.46 -4.00
N VAL A 465 -5.43 -3.97 -3.53
CA VAL A 465 -4.96 -4.19 -2.15
C VAL A 465 -5.02 -2.87 -1.38
N LEU A 466 -5.79 -2.82 -0.30
CA LEU A 466 -5.79 -1.72 0.65
C LEU A 466 -5.19 -2.21 1.96
N SER A 467 -4.02 -1.69 2.33
CA SER A 467 -3.32 -2.20 3.51
C SER A 467 -2.56 -1.19 4.33
N HIS A 468 -2.45 -1.39 5.64
CA HIS A 468 -1.66 -0.52 6.53
C HIS A 468 -2.06 0.95 6.53
N ASN A 469 -3.28 1.28 6.08
CA ASN A 469 -3.79 2.63 6.17
C ASN A 469 -4.33 2.87 7.59
N VAL A 470 -4.08 4.06 8.12
CA VAL A 470 -4.50 4.49 9.45
C VAL A 470 -5.49 5.64 9.30
N GLY A 471 -6.71 5.47 9.78
CA GLY A 471 -7.77 6.49 9.71
C GLY A 471 -8.38 6.81 11.07
N GLY A 472 -9.13 7.92 11.16
CA GLY A 472 -10.01 8.15 12.32
C GLY A 472 -11.23 7.23 12.25
N GLU A 473 -11.88 7.23 11.09
CA GLU A 473 -13.05 6.40 10.76
C GLU A 473 -12.79 5.74 9.40
N GLY A 474 -12.85 4.41 9.32
CA GLY A 474 -12.55 3.69 8.08
C GLY A 474 -11.06 3.68 7.76
N GLY A 475 -10.30 2.74 8.34
CA GLY A 475 -8.84 2.69 8.13
C GLY A 475 -8.49 2.52 6.66
N ALA A 476 -9.17 1.61 5.96
CA ALA A 476 -9.04 1.46 4.52
C ALA A 476 -10.00 2.38 3.76
N ILE A 477 -11.29 2.33 4.09
CA ILE A 477 -12.34 3.06 3.37
C ILE A 477 -13.29 3.74 4.34
N TYR A 478 -13.39 5.06 4.24
CA TYR A 478 -14.54 5.83 4.72
C TYR A 478 -15.54 5.97 3.57
N ASN A 479 -16.79 5.55 3.76
CA ASN A 479 -17.84 5.63 2.74
C ASN A 479 -19.07 6.40 3.25
N SER A 480 -19.48 7.44 2.52
CA SER A 480 -20.77 8.11 2.68
C SER A 480 -21.60 8.12 1.38
N GLY A 481 -21.12 7.45 0.33
CA GLY A 481 -21.79 7.27 -0.95
C GLY A 481 -22.00 5.78 -1.27
N ASN A 482 -21.75 5.37 -2.51
CA ASN A 482 -21.83 3.97 -2.93
C ASN A 482 -20.42 3.41 -3.19
N ALA A 483 -20.11 2.24 -2.63
CA ALA A 483 -18.84 1.54 -2.85
C ALA A 483 -19.08 0.10 -3.33
N ALA A 484 -18.62 -0.21 -4.54
CA ALA A 484 -18.54 -1.56 -5.09
C ALA A 484 -17.09 -2.06 -4.99
N ILE A 485 -16.87 -3.12 -4.23
CA ILE A 485 -15.56 -3.70 -3.91
C ILE A 485 -15.51 -5.11 -4.49
N ILE A 486 -14.65 -5.32 -5.49
CA ILE A 486 -14.64 -6.53 -6.31
C ILE A 486 -13.23 -7.11 -6.33
N ASN A 487 -13.09 -8.41 -6.03
CA ASN A 487 -11.79 -9.10 -6.06
C ASN A 487 -10.68 -8.37 -5.26
N ALA A 488 -11.03 -7.73 -4.15
CA ALA A 488 -10.13 -6.87 -3.40
C ALA A 488 -9.72 -7.49 -2.06
N THR A 489 -8.56 -7.07 -1.56
CA THR A 489 -8.04 -7.46 -0.25
C THR A 489 -7.87 -6.20 0.61
N ILE A 490 -8.65 -6.09 1.68
CA ILE A 490 -8.57 -5.03 2.69
C ILE A 490 -7.95 -5.62 3.95
N ARG A 491 -6.69 -5.31 4.22
CA ARG A 491 -5.96 -5.95 5.31
C ARG A 491 -5.06 -5.05 6.12
N ASP A 492 -4.88 -5.37 7.40
CA ASP A 492 -3.90 -4.70 8.25
C ASP A 492 -4.10 -3.17 8.36
N ASN A 493 -5.33 -2.68 8.14
CA ASN A 493 -5.66 -1.26 8.30
C ASN A 493 -6.12 -0.98 9.73
N SER A 494 -5.95 0.26 10.19
CA SER A 494 -6.28 0.65 11.56
C SER A 494 -7.16 1.89 11.59
N ALA A 495 -8.17 1.93 12.45
CA ALA A 495 -8.93 3.15 12.73
C ALA A 495 -9.57 3.15 14.11
N ALA A 496 -10.04 4.31 14.60
CA ALA A 496 -10.81 4.34 15.85
C ALA A 496 -12.17 3.66 15.70
N THR A 497 -12.82 3.84 14.55
CA THR A 497 -14.08 3.18 14.18
C THR A 497 -13.96 2.57 12.79
N GLY A 498 -14.35 1.31 12.61
CA GLY A 498 -14.25 0.63 11.31
C GLY A 498 -12.81 0.48 10.82
N GLY A 499 -12.01 -0.37 11.47
CA GLY A 499 -10.59 -0.57 11.18
C GLY A 499 -10.31 -0.85 9.70
N GLY A 500 -11.22 -1.57 9.01
CA GLY A 500 -11.23 -1.68 7.56
C GLY A 500 -12.14 -0.62 6.91
N ILE A 501 -13.46 -0.75 7.10
CA ILE A 501 -14.47 0.08 6.43
C ILE A 501 -15.36 0.78 7.45
N TYR A 502 -15.64 2.06 7.24
CA TYR A 502 -16.72 2.78 7.92
C TYR A 502 -17.75 3.25 6.89
N ASN A 503 -19.00 2.80 7.04
CA ASN A 503 -20.14 3.19 6.20
C ASN A 503 -21.04 4.14 7.00
N ALA A 504 -21.11 5.41 6.59
CA ALA A 504 -21.37 6.51 7.51
C ALA A 504 -22.85 6.95 7.65
N SER A 505 -23.71 6.64 6.69
CA SER A 505 -25.09 7.17 6.63
C SER A 505 -26.14 6.18 6.11
N SER A 506 -27.41 6.50 6.30
CA SER A 506 -28.54 5.71 5.79
C SER A 506 -28.65 5.64 4.26
N SER A 507 -28.08 6.61 3.56
CA SER A 507 -28.00 6.61 2.09
C SER A 507 -26.77 5.89 1.55
N SER A 508 -25.82 5.50 2.40
CA SER A 508 -24.55 4.91 2.00
C SER A 508 -24.62 3.39 1.86
N SER A 509 -24.00 2.86 0.81
CA SER A 509 -23.98 1.43 0.52
C SER A 509 -22.58 0.89 0.23
N VAL A 510 -22.31 -0.33 0.72
CA VAL A 510 -21.09 -1.09 0.43
C VAL A 510 -21.48 -2.47 -0.10
N THR A 511 -20.98 -2.82 -1.28
CA THR A 511 -21.13 -4.15 -1.88
C THR A 511 -19.77 -4.81 -2.03
N LEU A 512 -19.56 -5.94 -1.36
CA LEU A 512 -18.36 -6.77 -1.49
C LEU A 512 -18.66 -8.00 -2.34
N THR A 513 -17.84 -8.24 -3.35
CA THR A 513 -17.90 -9.42 -4.22
C THR A 513 -16.52 -10.04 -4.32
N ASN A 514 -16.40 -11.34 -4.06
CA ASN A 514 -15.13 -12.09 -4.17
C ASN A 514 -13.96 -11.44 -3.40
N SER A 515 -14.25 -10.78 -2.27
CA SER A 515 -13.29 -9.90 -1.58
C SER A 515 -13.01 -10.36 -0.16
N SER A 516 -11.94 -9.85 0.43
CA SER A 516 -11.49 -10.22 1.77
C SER A 516 -11.23 -9.01 2.66
N ILE A 517 -11.64 -9.11 3.94
CA ILE A 517 -11.33 -8.14 5.00
C ILE A 517 -10.69 -8.85 6.19
N THR A 518 -9.40 -8.64 6.40
CA THR A 518 -8.60 -9.47 7.33
C THR A 518 -7.54 -8.69 8.09
N GLY A 519 -7.30 -8.99 9.38
CA GLY A 519 -6.21 -8.36 10.12
C GLY A 519 -6.39 -6.85 10.39
N ASN A 520 -7.57 -6.29 10.14
CA ASN A 520 -7.81 -4.87 10.40
C ASN A 520 -8.07 -4.65 11.89
N VAL A 521 -7.59 -3.53 12.43
CA VAL A 521 -7.63 -3.23 13.85
C VAL A 521 -8.50 -2.00 14.10
N ALA A 522 -9.48 -2.13 14.98
CA ALA A 522 -10.11 -0.96 15.58
C ALA A 522 -9.39 -0.60 16.89
N THR A 523 -8.80 0.59 16.95
CA THR A 523 -8.05 1.09 18.11
C THR A 523 -8.94 1.88 19.06
N GLU A 524 -8.62 1.84 20.36
CA GLU A 524 -9.32 2.60 21.41
C GLU A 524 -9.48 4.08 21.02
N GLY A 525 -10.73 4.53 20.83
CA GLY A 525 -11.04 5.92 20.52
C GLY A 525 -10.79 6.81 21.74
N ALA A 526 -9.65 7.48 21.81
CA ALA A 526 -9.46 8.60 22.73
C ALA A 526 -10.26 9.81 22.23
N ILE A 527 -11.52 9.93 22.68
CA ILE A 527 -12.17 11.24 22.72
C ILE A 527 -11.73 11.91 24.03
N VAL A 528 -11.13 13.10 23.93
CA VAL A 528 -10.99 14.02 25.06
C VAL A 528 -12.40 14.44 25.49
N VAL A 529 -12.88 13.87 26.60
CA VAL A 529 -14.20 14.20 27.17
C VAL A 529 -14.00 15.30 28.21
N GLY A 530 -14.60 16.48 27.99
CA GLY A 530 -14.73 17.51 29.03
C GLY A 530 -15.54 16.99 30.23
N PRO A 531 -15.35 17.53 31.44
CA PRO A 531 -16.00 17.00 32.64
C PRO A 531 -17.51 17.25 32.59
N GLY A 532 -18.32 16.18 32.50
CA GLY A 532 -19.77 16.28 32.73
C GLY A 532 -20.74 15.34 31.99
N THR A 533 -20.30 14.45 31.10
CA THR A 533 -21.22 13.53 30.38
C THR A 533 -20.93 12.06 30.68
N THR A 534 -22.01 11.28 30.86
CA THR A 534 -21.96 9.84 31.14
C THR A 534 -21.43 9.06 29.94
N THR A 535 -20.38 8.28 30.19
CA THR A 535 -19.72 7.23 29.38
C THR A 535 -20.36 6.87 28.03
N ALA A 536 -19.70 7.22 26.91
CA ALA A 536 -20.04 6.71 25.58
C ALA A 536 -19.42 5.32 25.32
N PRO A 537 -20.14 4.38 24.66
CA PRO A 537 -19.63 3.04 24.30
C PRO A 537 -18.65 3.07 23.12
N ILE A 538 -17.84 2.02 23.01
CA ILE A 538 -16.67 1.87 22.13
C ILE A 538 -17.10 1.29 20.77
N TRP A 539 -16.60 1.84 19.66
CA TRP A 539 -17.09 1.56 18.29
C TRP A 539 -16.10 0.79 17.40
N GLY A 540 -15.57 -0.35 17.87
CA GLY A 540 -14.58 -1.11 17.11
C GLY A 540 -15.15 -2.24 16.24
N SER A 541 -14.72 -2.33 14.97
CA SER A 541 -14.99 -3.49 14.08
C SER A 541 -14.17 -3.42 12.80
N ALA A 542 -14.13 -4.51 12.03
CA ALA A 542 -13.58 -4.50 10.66
C ALA A 542 -14.46 -3.65 9.72
N ILE A 543 -15.78 -3.84 9.76
CA ILE A 543 -16.77 -2.98 9.12
C ILE A 543 -17.67 -2.35 10.18
N ALA A 544 -17.74 -1.03 10.22
CA ALA A 544 -18.72 -0.31 11.02
C ALA A 544 -19.78 0.30 10.09
N ASN A 545 -21.03 -0.14 10.23
CA ASN A 545 -22.15 0.27 9.37
C ASN A 545 -23.17 1.09 10.16
N ARG A 546 -23.32 2.37 9.83
CA ARG A 546 -24.18 3.32 10.54
C ARG A 546 -25.43 3.66 9.74
N ASN A 547 -26.53 2.99 10.04
CA ASN A 547 -27.82 3.04 9.33
C ASN A 547 -27.78 2.70 7.83
N GLY A 548 -26.60 2.43 7.24
CA GLY A 548 -26.45 2.15 5.82
C GLY A 548 -26.64 0.69 5.45
N LYS A 549 -26.26 0.34 4.22
CA LYS A 549 -26.42 -1.00 3.65
C LYS A 549 -25.11 -1.68 3.34
N VAL A 550 -24.92 -2.90 3.83
CA VAL A 550 -23.79 -3.77 3.48
C VAL A 550 -24.29 -5.05 2.82
N THR A 551 -23.80 -5.34 1.61
CA THR A 551 -24.07 -6.60 0.90
C THR A 551 -22.76 -7.33 0.64
N MET A 552 -22.70 -8.60 0.99
CA MET A 552 -21.54 -9.45 0.75
C MET A 552 -21.94 -10.66 -0.07
N THR A 553 -21.21 -10.89 -1.17
CA THR A 553 -21.33 -12.07 -2.02
C THR A 553 -19.98 -12.74 -2.15
N ASN A 554 -19.88 -14.05 -1.90
CA ASN A 554 -18.64 -14.82 -2.05
C ASN A 554 -17.43 -14.13 -1.37
N SER A 555 -17.61 -13.58 -0.18
CA SER A 555 -16.57 -12.78 0.47
C SER A 555 -16.24 -13.31 1.87
N THR A 556 -15.01 -13.07 2.31
CA THR A 556 -14.49 -13.57 3.59
C THR A 556 -14.12 -12.41 4.52
N ILE A 557 -14.60 -12.45 5.77
CA ILE A 557 -14.15 -11.57 6.86
C ILE A 557 -13.62 -12.43 8.00
N ALA A 558 -12.35 -12.22 8.36
CA ALA A 558 -11.69 -13.04 9.36
C ALA A 558 -10.46 -12.39 9.98
N GLY A 559 -10.23 -12.65 11.28
CA GLY A 559 -9.01 -12.28 11.98
C GLY A 559 -8.87 -10.77 12.17
N ASN A 560 -9.98 -10.03 12.26
CA ASN A 560 -9.95 -8.61 12.57
C ASN A 560 -9.99 -8.41 14.10
N GLU A 561 -9.33 -7.38 14.60
CA GLU A 561 -9.16 -7.12 16.03
C GLU A 561 -9.96 -5.89 16.46
N ASP A 562 -10.65 -5.98 17.60
CA ASP A 562 -11.24 -4.84 18.28
C ASP A 562 -10.57 -4.68 19.65
N ARG A 563 -9.60 -3.75 19.75
CA ARG A 563 -8.82 -3.53 20.96
C ARG A 563 -9.59 -2.78 22.04
N GLY A 564 -10.67 -2.10 21.67
CA GLY A 564 -11.51 -1.38 22.61
C GLY A 564 -12.44 -2.31 23.41
N PHE A 565 -12.95 -3.35 22.77
CA PHE A 565 -13.92 -4.26 23.38
C PHE A 565 -13.34 -5.13 24.51
N ALA A 566 -12.06 -5.51 24.41
CA ALA A 566 -11.37 -6.40 25.37
C ALA A 566 -11.25 -5.81 26.79
N GLN A 567 -11.49 -4.52 27.00
CA GLN A 567 -11.29 -3.86 28.30
C GLN A 567 -12.57 -3.59 29.13
N ARG A 568 -13.79 -3.75 28.60
CA ARG A 568 -15.03 -3.38 29.35
C ARG A 568 -16.14 -4.43 29.47
N ASN A 569 -16.23 -5.46 28.62
CA ASN A 569 -17.29 -6.48 28.68
C ASN A 569 -16.73 -7.92 28.69
N CYS A 570 -15.78 -8.20 29.60
CA CYS A 570 -15.11 -9.50 29.72
C CYS A 570 -16.01 -10.67 30.18
N ASN A 571 -17.29 -10.46 30.51
CA ASN A 571 -18.11 -11.51 31.11
C ASN A 571 -19.01 -12.28 30.12
N ASP A 572 -19.36 -11.71 28.95
CA ASP A 572 -20.40 -12.31 28.08
C ASP A 572 -19.95 -12.63 26.63
N PHE A 573 -18.81 -12.11 26.15
CA PHE A 573 -18.45 -12.18 24.72
C PHE A 573 -16.96 -12.39 24.41
N CYS A 574 -16.10 -12.47 25.44
CA CYS A 574 -14.66 -12.64 25.25
C CYS A 574 -14.28 -14.13 25.29
N HIS A 575 -14.09 -14.74 24.12
CA HIS A 575 -13.23 -15.92 24.00
C HIS A 575 -11.85 -15.44 23.48
N PRO A 576 -10.72 -15.84 24.08
CA PRO A 576 -9.41 -15.49 23.55
C PRO A 576 -9.27 -16.07 22.13
N GLY A 577 -9.21 -15.19 21.12
CA GLY A 577 -8.94 -15.57 19.72
C GLY A 577 -9.91 -15.07 18.63
N TYR A 578 -10.99 -14.35 18.96
CA TYR A 578 -11.98 -13.88 17.95
C TYR A 578 -12.37 -12.40 18.17
N GLY A 579 -12.20 -11.52 17.17
CA GLY A 579 -12.57 -10.09 17.26
C GLY A 579 -13.97 -9.76 16.73
N THR A 580 -14.25 -8.48 16.45
CA THR A 580 -15.55 -7.99 15.92
C THR A 580 -15.46 -7.77 14.41
N ALA A 581 -16.17 -8.59 13.61
CA ALA A 581 -16.15 -8.52 12.14
C ALA A 581 -16.97 -7.35 11.64
N ILE A 582 -18.21 -7.24 12.12
CA ILE A 582 -19.16 -6.23 11.65
C ILE A 582 -19.88 -5.65 12.87
N LEU A 583 -19.85 -4.33 12.98
CA LEU A 583 -20.65 -3.58 13.93
C LEU A 583 -21.75 -2.85 13.17
N MET A 584 -23.01 -3.19 13.49
CA MET A 584 -24.21 -2.53 12.99
C MET A 584 -24.65 -1.49 14.01
N LEU A 585 -24.49 -0.22 13.67
CA LEU A 585 -24.90 0.92 14.48
C LEU A 585 -26.24 1.43 13.95
N THR A 586 -27.32 1.20 14.71
CA THR A 586 -28.59 1.90 14.46
C THR A 586 -28.66 3.15 15.33
N VAL A 587 -28.71 4.31 14.69
CA VAL A 587 -28.74 5.61 15.36
C VAL A 587 -29.98 6.40 14.95
N ASP A 588 -30.73 6.89 15.92
CA ASP A 588 -31.73 7.94 15.74
C ASP A 588 -31.09 9.25 16.19
N GLU A 589 -30.58 10.06 15.25
CA GLU A 589 -29.84 11.28 15.63
C GLU A 589 -30.71 12.50 15.86
N ASN A 590 -31.99 12.50 15.44
CA ASN A 590 -32.78 13.73 15.45
C ASN A 590 -34.30 13.49 15.56
N ASN A 591 -34.79 12.33 16.01
CA ASN A 591 -36.22 12.03 16.08
C ASN A 591 -36.88 11.99 14.69
N GLU A 592 -36.09 11.66 13.65
CA GLU A 592 -36.55 11.44 12.26
C GLU A 592 -36.54 9.93 11.96
N ASP A 593 -37.52 9.46 11.19
CA ASP A 593 -37.64 8.06 10.74
C ASP A 593 -36.42 7.67 9.85
N HIS A 594 -35.30 7.31 10.46
CA HIS A 594 -34.15 6.75 9.76
C HIS A 594 -34.34 5.25 9.55
N PRO A 595 -34.05 4.71 8.35
CA PRO A 595 -34.14 3.28 8.09
C PRO A 595 -33.10 2.51 8.92
N ALA A 596 -33.45 1.27 9.25
CA ALA A 596 -32.55 0.37 9.96
C ALA A 596 -31.30 0.05 9.14
N ALA A 597 -30.17 -0.15 9.82
CA ALA A 597 -28.96 -0.66 9.19
C ALA A 597 -29.21 -2.04 8.57
N GLU A 598 -28.76 -2.27 7.33
CA GLU A 598 -28.96 -3.51 6.57
C GLU A 598 -27.66 -4.29 6.37
N LEU A 599 -27.71 -5.61 6.59
CA LEU A 599 -26.65 -6.55 6.25
C LEU A 599 -27.22 -7.76 5.49
N HIS A 600 -26.70 -8.00 4.29
CA HIS A 600 -27.07 -9.14 3.45
C HIS A 600 -25.85 -10.01 3.15
N LEU A 601 -25.89 -11.27 3.57
CA LEU A 601 -24.83 -12.26 3.35
C LEU A 601 -25.28 -13.32 2.34
N ILE A 602 -24.49 -13.50 1.29
CA ILE A 602 -24.75 -14.44 0.21
C ILE A 602 -23.49 -15.25 -0.01
N ASN A 603 -23.54 -16.56 0.22
CA ASN A 603 -22.38 -17.44 0.03
C ASN A 603 -21.10 -16.88 0.64
N SER A 604 -21.18 -16.29 1.83
CA SER A 604 -20.07 -15.56 2.44
C SER A 604 -19.64 -16.21 3.76
N THR A 605 -18.39 -15.98 4.16
CA THR A 605 -17.81 -16.55 5.37
C THR A 605 -17.39 -15.43 6.31
N VAL A 606 -18.08 -15.31 7.45
CA VAL A 606 -17.79 -14.32 8.50
C VAL A 606 -17.43 -15.07 9.78
N THR A 607 -16.16 -15.05 10.16
CA THR A 607 -15.66 -15.82 11.33
C THR A 607 -15.46 -14.99 12.59
N ASP A 608 -15.46 -13.66 12.47
CA ASP A 608 -15.46 -12.77 13.64
C ASP A 608 -16.92 -12.33 13.94
N ASN A 609 -17.16 -11.71 15.10
CA ASN A 609 -18.53 -11.51 15.59
C ASN A 609 -19.31 -10.44 14.82
N ILE A 610 -20.63 -10.63 14.67
CA ILE A 610 -21.58 -9.59 14.20
C ILE A 610 -22.32 -9.01 15.41
N LEU A 611 -22.06 -7.73 15.68
CA LEU A 611 -22.63 -6.98 16.80
C LEU A 611 -23.66 -5.96 16.30
N VAL A 612 -24.80 -5.87 16.99
CA VAL A 612 -25.82 -4.85 16.75
C VAL A 612 -25.97 -3.98 18.00
N GLU A 613 -25.83 -2.67 17.83
CA GLU A 613 -26.02 -1.69 18.91
C GLU A 613 -27.07 -0.63 18.53
N HIS A 614 -27.90 -0.28 19.51
CA HIS A 614 -28.92 0.77 19.41
C HIS A 614 -28.49 1.96 20.27
N ARG A 615 -28.36 3.16 19.68
CA ARG A 615 -28.06 4.39 20.45
C ARG A 615 -29.26 4.96 21.21
N HIS A 616 -30.48 4.52 20.89
CA HIS A 616 -31.70 4.97 21.54
C HIS A 616 -32.71 3.83 21.63
N SER A 617 -33.53 3.78 22.69
CA SER A 617 -34.52 2.70 22.90
C SER A 617 -35.64 2.66 21.85
N ALA A 618 -35.72 3.68 20.98
CA ALA A 618 -36.69 3.81 19.90
C ALA A 618 -36.11 3.51 18.50
N ALA A 619 -34.80 3.23 18.40
CA ALA A 619 -34.15 2.96 17.12
C ALA A 619 -34.62 1.61 16.54
N PRO A 620 -34.89 1.52 15.22
CA PRO A 620 -35.40 0.29 14.60
C PRO A 620 -34.38 -0.86 14.64
N ASP A 621 -34.87 -2.10 14.63
CA ASP A 621 -34.02 -3.30 14.60
C ASP A 621 -33.25 -3.40 13.28
N ALA A 622 -31.94 -3.61 13.38
CA ALA A 622 -31.09 -3.85 12.21
C ALA A 622 -31.61 -5.06 11.41
N VAL A 623 -31.65 -4.92 10.08
CA VAL A 623 -32.13 -5.97 9.18
C VAL A 623 -30.95 -6.81 8.73
N ILE A 624 -30.87 -8.04 9.24
CA ILE A 624 -29.82 -8.98 8.89
C ILE A 624 -30.45 -10.16 8.15
N SER A 625 -29.95 -10.45 6.95
CA SER A 625 -30.39 -11.61 6.17
C SER A 625 -29.21 -12.40 5.61
N ALA A 626 -29.36 -13.72 5.55
CA ALA A 626 -28.33 -14.59 5.03
C ALA A 626 -28.88 -15.78 4.26
N ARG A 627 -28.18 -16.19 3.20
CA ARG A 627 -28.31 -17.51 2.57
C ARG A 627 -26.96 -18.13 2.27
N ASN A 628 -26.88 -19.45 2.32
CA ASN A 628 -25.68 -20.22 1.99
C ASN A 628 -24.42 -19.71 2.70
N SER A 629 -24.52 -19.09 3.88
CA SER A 629 -23.41 -18.35 4.50
C SER A 629 -22.99 -18.94 5.85
N ILE A 630 -21.70 -18.83 6.16
CA ILE A 630 -21.12 -19.19 7.47
C ILE A 630 -21.04 -17.92 8.31
N ILE A 631 -21.63 -17.96 9.50
CA ILE A 631 -21.71 -16.81 10.42
C ILE A 631 -21.29 -17.25 11.82
N ASN A 632 -20.29 -16.57 12.39
CA ASN A 632 -19.92 -16.72 13.78
C ASN A 632 -20.47 -15.56 14.63
N GLY A 633 -21.28 -15.88 15.65
CA GLY A 633 -21.76 -14.92 16.64
C GLY A 633 -22.71 -13.84 16.08
N LEU A 634 -23.97 -13.84 16.53
CA LEU A 634 -24.90 -12.73 16.29
C LEU A 634 -25.54 -12.28 17.60
N SER A 635 -25.33 -11.03 17.97
CA SER A 635 -25.89 -10.47 19.22
C SER A 635 -27.01 -9.46 18.95
N ARG A 636 -28.02 -9.44 19.84
CA ARG A 636 -29.03 -8.36 19.96
C ARG A 636 -29.81 -8.03 18.67
N SER A 637 -30.02 -9.00 17.79
CA SER A 637 -30.86 -8.83 16.59
C SER A 637 -31.45 -10.17 16.12
N THR A 638 -32.34 -10.12 15.13
CA THR A 638 -32.98 -11.27 14.49
C THR A 638 -32.31 -11.55 13.15
N LEU A 639 -31.91 -12.81 12.90
CA LEU A 639 -31.48 -13.24 11.58
C LEU A 639 -32.70 -13.64 10.74
N ARG A 640 -32.93 -12.96 9.62
CA ARG A 640 -33.87 -13.40 8.58
C ARG A 640 -33.15 -14.35 7.61
N SER A 641 -33.23 -15.63 7.91
CA SER A 641 -32.68 -16.69 7.07
C SER A 641 -33.43 -16.81 5.74
N GLN A 642 -32.66 -17.07 4.69
CA GLN A 642 -33.12 -17.45 3.34
C GLN A 642 -32.66 -18.89 2.98
N GLY A 643 -32.26 -19.66 3.99
CA GLY A 643 -31.89 -21.08 3.91
C GLY A 643 -30.39 -21.35 3.85
N TYR A 644 -30.02 -22.56 4.27
CA TYR A 644 -28.71 -23.19 4.11
C TYR A 644 -27.55 -22.43 4.74
N ASN A 645 -27.75 -21.82 5.91
CA ASN A 645 -26.70 -21.11 6.64
C ASN A 645 -26.08 -21.98 7.74
N LEU A 646 -24.81 -21.77 8.05
CA LEU A 646 -24.15 -22.39 9.21
C LEU A 646 -23.85 -21.32 10.26
N LEU A 647 -24.50 -21.43 11.42
CA LEU A 647 -24.32 -20.53 12.56
C LEU A 647 -23.54 -21.23 13.66
N VAL A 648 -22.32 -20.76 13.94
CA VAL A 648 -21.40 -21.39 14.91
C VAL A 648 -21.86 -21.14 16.34
N ASN A 649 -22.19 -19.88 16.66
CA ASN A 649 -22.65 -19.46 17.97
C ASN A 649 -23.96 -18.65 17.86
N PRO A 650 -25.11 -19.32 17.80
CA PRO A 650 -26.42 -18.68 17.66
C PRO A 650 -26.94 -18.07 18.98
N SER A 651 -26.15 -18.07 20.07
CA SER A 651 -26.55 -17.47 21.35
C SER A 651 -25.33 -17.25 22.28
N PRO A 652 -24.51 -16.20 22.04
CA PRO A 652 -23.32 -16.00 22.85
C PRO A 652 -23.62 -15.66 24.33
N ASN A 653 -24.81 -15.16 24.62
CA ASN A 653 -25.25 -14.67 25.94
C ASN A 653 -26.37 -15.51 26.60
N GLY A 654 -26.66 -16.71 26.09
CA GLY A 654 -27.70 -17.61 26.62
C GLY A 654 -29.14 -17.27 26.25
N ASN A 655 -29.39 -16.17 25.53
CA ASN A 655 -30.67 -15.89 24.87
C ASN A 655 -30.57 -16.26 23.39
N ALA A 656 -31.37 -17.23 22.92
CA ALA A 656 -31.31 -17.69 21.54
C ALA A 656 -31.56 -16.53 20.56
N THR A 657 -30.63 -16.26 19.65
CA THR A 657 -30.80 -15.26 18.60
C THR A 657 -31.99 -15.69 17.74
N PRO A 658 -33.08 -14.91 17.65
CA PRO A 658 -34.25 -15.33 16.89
C PRO A 658 -33.89 -15.50 15.41
N ILE A 659 -34.17 -16.69 14.85
CA ILE A 659 -34.01 -16.97 13.42
C ILE A 659 -35.42 -17.03 12.81
N THR A 660 -35.66 -16.21 11.81
CA THR A 660 -36.94 -16.12 11.09
C THR A 660 -36.72 -16.35 9.59
N GLY A 661 -37.80 -16.48 8.81
CA GLY A 661 -37.72 -16.71 7.36
C GLY A 661 -37.58 -18.19 7.00
N ASP A 662 -36.89 -18.50 5.90
CA ASP A 662 -36.66 -19.87 5.46
C ASP A 662 -35.46 -20.46 6.21
N THR A 663 -35.71 -21.45 7.06
CA THR A 663 -34.68 -22.13 7.86
C THR A 663 -34.24 -23.46 7.26
N THR A 664 -34.71 -23.80 6.06
CA THR A 664 -34.34 -25.05 5.36
C THR A 664 -32.83 -25.16 5.24
N GLY A 665 -32.25 -26.29 5.63
CA GLY A 665 -30.82 -26.56 5.49
C GLY A 665 -29.91 -25.77 6.44
N ASN A 666 -30.46 -24.97 7.36
CA ASN A 666 -29.61 -24.28 8.35
C ASN A 666 -28.98 -25.28 9.33
N ILE A 667 -27.72 -25.05 9.65
CA ILE A 667 -26.92 -25.84 10.61
C ILE A 667 -26.55 -24.91 11.78
N LEU A 668 -26.88 -25.32 13.00
CA LEU A 668 -26.76 -24.48 14.20
C LEU A 668 -25.85 -25.12 15.25
N GLY A 669 -25.01 -24.31 15.89
CA GLY A 669 -24.26 -24.70 17.09
C GLY A 669 -23.16 -25.74 16.83
N VAL A 670 -22.63 -25.78 15.60
CA VAL A 670 -21.54 -26.70 15.21
C VAL A 670 -20.33 -25.93 14.71
N ASP A 671 -19.14 -26.50 14.94
CA ASP A 671 -17.90 -25.96 14.37
C ASP A 671 -17.90 -26.13 12.84
N PRO A 672 -17.72 -25.04 12.06
CA PRO A 672 -17.61 -25.11 10.61
C PRO A 672 -16.32 -25.76 10.12
N ARG A 673 -15.33 -26.02 10.99
CA ARG A 673 -14.04 -26.65 10.66
C ARG A 673 -13.34 -25.94 9.50
N LEU A 674 -12.92 -24.70 9.74
CA LEU A 674 -12.29 -23.84 8.73
C LEU A 674 -10.75 -23.86 8.86
N GLY A 675 -10.05 -23.83 7.72
CA GLY A 675 -8.60 -23.64 7.68
C GLY A 675 -8.18 -22.19 7.95
N GLY A 676 -6.87 -21.92 7.89
CA GLY A 676 -6.31 -20.57 8.04
C GLY A 676 -6.75 -19.62 6.91
N VAL A 677 -6.62 -18.31 7.15
CA VAL A 677 -6.81 -17.29 6.11
C VAL A 677 -5.55 -17.24 5.24
N ASP A 678 -5.68 -17.49 3.94
CA ASP A 678 -4.56 -17.44 2.99
C ASP A 678 -5.07 -17.31 1.54
N PHE A 679 -4.16 -17.21 0.56
CA PHE A 679 -4.46 -17.29 -0.86
C PHE A 679 -4.58 -18.76 -1.31
N TYR A 680 -5.82 -19.23 -1.51
CA TYR A 680 -6.11 -20.60 -1.96
C TYR A 680 -6.34 -20.73 -3.47
N GLY A 681 -5.66 -19.91 -4.27
CA GLY A 681 -5.74 -19.90 -5.75
C GLY A 681 -6.62 -18.80 -6.36
N GLY A 682 -7.18 -17.91 -5.54
CA GLY A 682 -7.95 -16.74 -5.98
C GLY A 682 -7.20 -15.42 -5.83
N SER A 683 -7.81 -14.32 -6.29
CA SER A 683 -7.25 -12.94 -6.21
C SER A 683 -7.39 -12.29 -4.83
N ALA A 684 -8.12 -12.91 -3.90
CA ALA A 684 -8.33 -12.43 -2.53
C ALA A 684 -8.12 -13.54 -1.50
N LEU A 685 -7.78 -13.15 -0.26
CA LEU A 685 -7.62 -14.08 0.86
C LEU A 685 -8.94 -14.80 1.17
N THR A 686 -8.88 -16.12 1.37
CA THR A 686 -10.05 -16.97 1.61
C THR A 686 -9.83 -17.87 2.82
N ARG A 687 -10.91 -18.47 3.33
CA ARG A 687 -10.85 -19.55 4.32
C ARG A 687 -11.40 -20.84 3.73
N PRO A 688 -10.61 -21.93 3.69
CA PRO A 688 -11.05 -23.19 3.12
C PRO A 688 -11.87 -23.97 4.14
N LEU A 689 -12.78 -24.82 3.65
CA LEU A 689 -13.43 -25.83 4.49
C LEU A 689 -12.47 -27.01 4.67
N LEU A 690 -12.27 -27.44 5.91
CA LEU A 690 -11.44 -28.62 6.21
C LEU A 690 -12.24 -29.92 5.99
N PRO A 691 -11.57 -31.06 5.75
CA PRO A 691 -12.22 -32.35 5.62
C PRO A 691 -13.17 -32.67 6.78
N GLY A 692 -14.39 -33.10 6.43
CA GLY A 692 -15.46 -33.38 7.38
C GLY A 692 -16.09 -32.13 8.01
N SER A 693 -15.89 -30.95 7.41
CA SER A 693 -16.68 -29.76 7.71
C SER A 693 -18.17 -30.03 7.42
N PRO A 694 -19.08 -29.63 8.32
CA PRO A 694 -20.52 -29.74 8.09
C PRO A 694 -21.03 -28.78 7.01
N ALA A 695 -20.20 -27.85 6.52
CA ALA A 695 -20.55 -26.93 5.44
C ALA A 695 -20.35 -27.55 4.03
N ILE A 696 -19.64 -28.68 3.93
CA ILE A 696 -19.35 -29.34 2.64
C ILE A 696 -20.62 -30.03 2.12
N ASP A 697 -20.93 -29.83 0.84
CA ASP A 697 -22.09 -30.34 0.11
C ASP A 697 -23.44 -30.03 0.81
N ALA A 698 -23.47 -28.99 1.65
CA ALA A 698 -24.60 -28.69 2.53
C ALA A 698 -25.40 -27.45 2.12
N GLY A 699 -24.98 -26.75 1.06
CA GLY A 699 -25.60 -25.54 0.55
C GLY A 699 -26.62 -25.78 -0.57
N ASN A 700 -27.23 -24.68 -1.03
CA ASN A 700 -28.18 -24.69 -2.13
C ASN A 700 -27.54 -24.20 -3.43
N THR A 701 -27.28 -25.13 -4.36
CA THR A 701 -26.69 -24.83 -5.66
C THR A 701 -27.55 -23.89 -6.51
N ALA A 702 -28.87 -23.98 -6.44
CA ALA A 702 -29.77 -23.19 -7.30
C ALA A 702 -29.75 -21.69 -7.00
N THR A 703 -29.35 -21.31 -5.79
CA THR A 703 -29.27 -19.91 -5.34
C THR A 703 -27.84 -19.43 -5.10
N SER A 704 -26.85 -20.30 -5.32
CA SER A 704 -25.42 -20.00 -5.18
C SER A 704 -24.86 -19.42 -6.49
N PRO A 705 -23.88 -18.50 -6.43
CA PRO A 705 -23.12 -18.09 -7.61
C PRO A 705 -22.42 -19.27 -8.27
N ALA A 706 -22.21 -19.21 -9.59
CA ALA A 706 -21.58 -20.28 -10.36
C ALA A 706 -20.13 -20.59 -9.95
N PHE A 707 -19.46 -19.61 -9.32
CA PHE A 707 -18.09 -19.72 -8.85
C PHE A 707 -18.00 -19.33 -7.37
N ASP A 708 -17.03 -19.86 -6.65
CA ASP A 708 -16.68 -19.44 -5.30
C ASP A 708 -15.81 -18.16 -5.30
N GLN A 709 -15.38 -17.69 -4.13
CA GLN A 709 -14.58 -16.46 -4.00
C GLN A 709 -13.29 -16.47 -4.85
N ARG A 710 -12.74 -17.65 -5.14
CA ARG A 710 -11.49 -17.80 -5.87
C ARG A 710 -11.69 -17.80 -7.39
N GLY A 711 -12.95 -17.85 -7.84
CA GLY A 711 -13.28 -18.14 -9.22
C GLY A 711 -13.32 -19.64 -9.53
N ALA A 712 -13.30 -20.54 -8.53
CA ALA A 712 -13.46 -21.97 -8.76
C ALA A 712 -14.95 -22.30 -8.97
N ALA A 713 -15.27 -23.08 -10.00
CA ALA A 713 -16.66 -23.46 -10.28
C ALA A 713 -17.24 -24.27 -9.12
N ARG A 714 -18.50 -24.02 -8.76
CA ARG A 714 -19.25 -24.86 -7.82
C ARG A 714 -19.76 -26.11 -8.54
N VAL A 715 -19.31 -27.29 -8.11
CA VAL A 715 -19.54 -28.55 -8.82
C VAL A 715 -20.31 -29.51 -7.94
N GLY A 716 -21.58 -29.75 -8.29
CA GLY A 716 -22.46 -30.62 -7.52
C GLY A 716 -23.33 -29.83 -6.54
N THR A 717 -23.47 -30.34 -5.31
CA THR A 717 -24.16 -29.59 -4.26
C THR A 717 -23.21 -28.52 -3.75
N ALA A 718 -23.60 -27.25 -3.81
CA ALA A 718 -22.74 -26.16 -3.38
C ALA A 718 -22.43 -26.26 -1.88
N ASP A 719 -21.25 -25.80 -1.48
CA ASP A 719 -20.88 -25.65 -0.08
C ASP A 719 -21.47 -24.38 0.54
N ILE A 720 -21.73 -24.42 1.85
CA ILE A 720 -22.09 -23.24 2.64
C ILE A 720 -20.82 -22.37 2.83
N GLY A 721 -20.91 -21.09 2.50
CA GLY A 721 -19.83 -20.10 2.66
C GLY A 721 -19.16 -19.69 1.35
N ALA A 722 -18.06 -18.94 1.47
CA ALA A 722 -17.33 -18.32 0.35
C ALA A 722 -16.43 -19.28 -0.44
N PHE A 723 -16.26 -20.51 0.03
CA PHE A 723 -15.32 -21.49 -0.52
C PHE A 723 -16.05 -22.74 -0.98
N GLU A 724 -15.66 -23.29 -2.12
CA GLU A 724 -16.12 -24.60 -2.61
C GLU A 724 -15.00 -25.65 -2.54
N VAL A 725 -15.30 -26.77 -1.90
CA VAL A 725 -14.54 -28.01 -1.96
C VAL A 725 -15.05 -28.81 -3.15
N ASN A 726 -14.25 -28.89 -4.21
CA ASN A 726 -14.59 -29.67 -5.41
C ASN A 726 -14.56 -31.19 -5.14
N ASN A 727 -15.58 -31.72 -4.46
CA ASN A 727 -15.70 -33.11 -4.06
C ASN A 727 -16.64 -33.87 -5.00
N ARG A 728 -16.11 -34.37 -6.12
CA ARG A 728 -16.57 -35.64 -6.74
C ARG A 728 -15.71 -36.19 -7.88
N ALA A 729 -14.69 -35.47 -8.34
CA ALA A 729 -13.79 -36.02 -9.37
C ALA A 729 -12.65 -36.92 -8.82
N ASN A 730 -12.32 -36.91 -7.51
CA ASN A 730 -11.11 -37.60 -7.00
C ASN A 730 -11.18 -38.21 -5.57
N GLY A 731 -12.35 -38.71 -5.12
CA GLY A 731 -12.41 -39.70 -4.02
C GLY A 731 -11.85 -39.29 -2.65
N GLY A 732 -12.39 -38.24 -2.03
CA GLY A 732 -12.48 -38.11 -0.56
C GLY A 732 -11.25 -37.65 0.22
N ASN A 733 -10.12 -37.33 -0.42
CA ASN A 733 -8.96 -36.75 0.26
C ASN A 733 -8.72 -35.32 -0.23
N PHE A 734 -8.21 -34.46 0.65
CA PHE A 734 -7.74 -33.12 0.31
C PHE A 734 -6.73 -33.21 -0.84
N VAL A 735 -7.16 -32.80 -2.06
CA VAL A 735 -6.36 -32.88 -3.28
C VAL A 735 -5.67 -31.55 -3.51
N VAL A 736 -4.35 -31.50 -3.30
CA VAL A 736 -3.52 -30.43 -3.89
C VAL A 736 -3.29 -30.81 -5.34
N GLN A 737 -3.84 -30.05 -6.28
CA GLN A 737 -3.63 -30.26 -7.70
C GLN A 737 -2.56 -29.27 -8.19
N LEU A 738 -1.38 -29.78 -8.54
CA LEU A 738 -0.33 -28.99 -9.15
C LEU A 738 -0.47 -29.05 -10.68
N PRO A 739 -0.52 -27.90 -11.37
CA PRO A 739 -0.85 -27.84 -12.78
C PRO A 739 0.20 -28.49 -13.69
N ASP A 740 1.41 -28.76 -13.20
CA ASP A 740 2.50 -29.33 -13.99
C ASP A 740 3.50 -30.19 -13.20
N ALA A 741 4.11 -31.14 -13.93
CA ALA A 741 5.10 -32.11 -13.45
C ALA A 741 6.32 -31.44 -12.86
N PHE A 742 6.51 -30.16 -13.19
CA PHE A 742 7.63 -29.29 -12.84
C PHE A 742 7.18 -28.02 -12.09
N THR A 743 5.89 -27.91 -11.74
CA THR A 743 5.43 -26.83 -10.85
C THR A 743 5.97 -27.09 -9.47
N GLN A 744 6.80 -26.16 -9.01
CA GLN A 744 6.97 -25.93 -7.60
C GLN A 744 5.64 -25.44 -7.01
N ILE A 745 5.33 -25.82 -5.78
CA ILE A 745 4.42 -25.01 -4.99
C ILE A 745 5.12 -23.65 -4.82
N ALA A 746 4.68 -22.62 -5.53
CA ALA A 746 5.26 -21.27 -5.47
C ALA A 746 5.15 -20.63 -4.07
N TYR A 747 4.43 -21.30 -3.17
CA TYR A 747 4.14 -20.95 -1.80
C TYR A 747 4.40 -22.17 -0.89
N SER A 748 4.60 -21.97 0.40
CA SER A 748 4.45 -23.07 1.36
C SER A 748 2.99 -23.48 1.39
N TYR A 749 2.64 -24.68 0.90
CA TYR A 749 1.30 -25.19 1.10
C TYR A 749 1.22 -25.78 2.51
N THR A 750 0.59 -25.07 3.44
CA THR A 750 0.46 -25.54 4.82
C THR A 750 -0.65 -26.57 4.91
N ILE A 751 -0.25 -27.84 4.98
CA ILE A 751 -1.17 -28.95 5.19
C ILE A 751 -1.50 -29.17 6.69
N GLY A 752 -0.76 -28.53 7.60
CA GLY A 752 -0.94 -28.59 9.06
C GLY A 752 0.37 -28.98 9.78
N ALA A 753 0.69 -28.34 10.91
CA ALA A 753 1.97 -28.53 11.61
C ALA A 753 2.10 -29.95 12.21
N GLY A 754 3.11 -30.72 11.76
CA GLY A 754 3.33 -32.11 12.17
C GLY A 754 4.43 -32.80 11.37
N SER A 755 4.63 -34.11 11.60
CA SER A 755 5.63 -34.92 10.91
C SER A 755 5.00 -35.95 9.97
N LEU A 756 5.65 -36.24 8.84
CA LEU A 756 5.25 -37.30 7.93
C LEU A 756 5.30 -38.66 8.65
N THR A 757 4.20 -39.43 8.61
CA THR A 757 4.06 -40.69 9.34
C THR A 757 3.55 -41.86 8.50
N GLY A 758 3.17 -41.62 7.25
CA GLY A 758 2.74 -42.65 6.30
C GLY A 758 2.79 -42.15 4.85
N GLY A 759 2.97 -43.07 3.90
CA GLY A 759 3.20 -42.72 2.49
C GLY A 759 4.49 -41.93 2.24
N ALA A 760 4.65 -41.39 1.04
CA ALA A 760 5.80 -40.56 0.66
C ALA A 760 5.36 -39.40 -0.24
N LEU A 761 5.97 -38.23 -0.03
CA LEU A 761 5.88 -37.14 -0.99
C LEU A 761 6.60 -37.53 -2.30
N PRO A 762 6.21 -36.95 -3.45
CA PRO A 762 6.98 -37.07 -4.68
C PRO A 762 8.43 -36.63 -4.44
N THR A 763 9.36 -37.29 -5.12
CA THR A 763 10.80 -37.01 -5.06
C THR A 763 11.05 -35.55 -5.41
N GLY A 764 11.65 -34.80 -4.48
CA GLY A 764 11.94 -33.38 -4.63
C GLY A 764 10.96 -32.43 -3.93
N PHE A 765 9.86 -32.93 -3.36
CA PHE A 765 9.08 -32.24 -2.33
C PHE A 765 9.55 -32.62 -0.92
N SER A 766 9.41 -31.68 0.01
CA SER A 766 9.71 -31.81 1.44
C SER A 766 8.57 -31.24 2.27
N LEU A 767 8.40 -31.73 3.49
CA LEU A 767 7.44 -31.23 4.47
C LEU A 767 8.20 -30.58 5.63
N SER A 768 7.96 -29.30 5.90
CA SER A 768 8.54 -28.59 7.05
C SER A 768 7.83 -28.95 8.36
N THR A 769 8.46 -28.66 9.50
CA THR A 769 7.88 -28.87 10.84
C THR A 769 6.60 -28.07 11.08
N ASN A 770 6.41 -26.97 10.34
CA ASN A 770 5.21 -26.13 10.41
C ASN A 770 4.12 -26.60 9.43
N GLY A 771 4.32 -27.73 8.76
CA GLY A 771 3.35 -28.31 7.85
C GLY A 771 3.42 -27.78 6.43
N ALA A 772 4.49 -27.07 6.05
CA ALA A 772 4.63 -26.56 4.69
C ALA A 772 5.19 -27.63 3.74
N VAL A 773 4.46 -27.97 2.67
CA VAL A 773 5.04 -28.71 1.55
C VAL A 773 5.78 -27.72 0.65
N SER A 774 7.06 -28.00 0.36
CA SER A 774 7.91 -27.16 -0.51
C SER A 774 8.90 -28.00 -1.34
N GLY A 775 9.23 -27.53 -2.54
CA GLY A 775 10.18 -28.20 -3.44
C GLY A 775 9.68 -28.29 -4.89
N ARG A 776 10.35 -29.09 -5.72
CA ARG A 776 9.97 -29.36 -7.12
C ARG A 776 10.09 -30.86 -7.36
N THR A 777 9.07 -31.47 -7.93
CA THR A 777 9.14 -32.85 -8.43
C THR A 777 9.31 -32.85 -9.95
N ALA A 778 9.69 -33.99 -10.51
CA ALA A 778 9.53 -34.31 -11.94
C ALA A 778 8.50 -35.44 -12.14
N GLN A 779 7.94 -35.95 -11.04
CA GLN A 779 7.04 -37.09 -11.03
C GLN A 779 5.60 -36.60 -11.17
N THR A 780 4.90 -37.10 -12.18
CA THR A 780 3.46 -36.94 -12.38
C THR A 780 2.70 -38.08 -11.71
N GLY A 781 1.44 -37.84 -11.36
CA GLY A 781 0.58 -38.86 -10.77
C GLY A 781 -0.02 -38.42 -9.43
N VAL A 782 -0.54 -39.39 -8.69
CA VAL A 782 -1.23 -39.18 -7.41
C VAL A 782 -0.39 -39.82 -6.30
N PHE A 783 -0.15 -39.06 -5.23
CA PHE A 783 0.72 -39.43 -4.11
C PHE A 783 -0.07 -39.30 -2.81
N ASP A 784 -0.31 -40.41 -2.14
CA ASP A 784 -1.00 -40.45 -0.86
C ASP A 784 0.03 -40.49 0.28
N PHE A 785 -0.14 -39.64 1.29
CA PHE A 785 0.73 -39.56 2.46
C PHE A 785 -0.04 -39.10 3.71
N SER A 786 0.51 -39.31 4.91
CA SER A 786 -0.13 -38.89 6.16
C SER A 786 0.83 -38.11 7.07
N VAL A 787 0.26 -37.14 7.79
CA VAL A 787 0.98 -36.29 8.75
C VAL A 787 0.37 -36.50 10.13
N THR A 788 1.23 -36.74 11.11
CA THR A 788 0.83 -36.80 12.52
C THR A 788 1.12 -35.49 13.22
N THR A 789 0.12 -34.96 13.93
CA THR A 789 0.25 -33.81 14.81
C THR A 789 0.16 -34.28 16.26
N THR A 790 1.03 -33.75 17.13
CA THR A 790 1.05 -34.09 18.55
C THR A 790 0.69 -32.87 19.38
N SER A 791 -0.31 -33.02 20.27
CA SER A 791 -0.70 -32.00 21.23
C SER A 791 -0.84 -32.66 22.61
N GLY A 792 0.12 -32.40 23.49
CA GLY A 792 0.21 -33.09 24.79
C GLY A 792 0.38 -34.60 24.63
N THR A 793 -0.51 -35.39 25.24
CA THR A 793 -0.52 -36.88 25.14
C THR A 793 -1.30 -37.42 23.94
N SER A 794 -1.91 -36.56 23.14
CA SER A 794 -2.82 -36.94 22.04
C SER A 794 -2.12 -36.79 20.69
N SER A 795 -2.31 -37.79 19.82
CA SER A 795 -1.71 -37.84 18.48
C SER A 795 -2.81 -38.00 17.42
N PHE A 796 -2.81 -37.13 16.41
CA PHE A 796 -3.81 -37.14 15.33
C PHE A 796 -3.13 -37.38 13.99
N VAL A 797 -3.59 -38.39 13.24
CA VAL A 797 -3.08 -38.71 11.89
C VAL A 797 -4.05 -38.14 10.85
N THR A 798 -3.56 -37.32 9.94
CA THR A 798 -4.32 -36.77 8.80
C THR A 798 -3.77 -37.34 7.49
N GLU A 799 -4.63 -37.86 6.62
CA GLU A 799 -4.25 -38.34 5.29
C GLU A 799 -4.41 -37.23 4.22
N TYR A 800 -3.46 -37.17 3.28
CA TYR A 800 -3.37 -36.21 2.20
C TYR A 800 -3.17 -36.92 0.87
N ARG A 801 -3.70 -36.31 -0.20
CA ARG A 801 -3.52 -36.76 -1.58
C ARG A 801 -2.96 -35.61 -2.42
N LEU A 802 -1.75 -35.77 -2.96
CA LEU A 802 -1.14 -34.80 -3.87
C LEU A 802 -1.25 -35.30 -5.30
N ARG A 803 -1.87 -34.54 -6.21
CA ARG A 803 -1.95 -34.86 -7.64
C ARG A 803 -1.08 -33.89 -8.44
N VAL A 804 -0.13 -34.43 -9.20
CA VAL A 804 0.78 -33.69 -10.07
C VAL A 804 0.43 -33.99 -11.53
N LEU A 805 0.03 -32.96 -12.30
CA LEU A 805 -0.40 -33.09 -13.70
C LEU A 805 0.78 -33.01 -14.69
N ASP A 806 0.61 -33.48 -15.92
CA ASP A 806 1.58 -33.29 -17.01
C ASP A 806 1.07 -32.17 -17.93
N SER A 807 1.87 -31.11 -18.12
CA SER A 807 1.50 -29.94 -18.92
C SER A 807 2.03 -29.97 -20.35
N GLY A 808 2.86 -30.96 -20.72
CA GLY A 808 3.48 -31.02 -22.05
C GLY A 808 4.53 -29.94 -22.35
N LEU A 809 4.94 -29.16 -21.35
CA LEU A 809 6.03 -28.19 -21.45
C LEU A 809 7.40 -28.86 -21.22
N PRO A 810 8.48 -28.39 -21.87
CA PRO A 810 9.82 -28.93 -21.65
C PRO A 810 10.26 -28.71 -20.18
N PRO A 811 10.95 -29.70 -19.57
CA PRO A 811 11.34 -29.65 -18.17
C PRO A 811 12.32 -28.49 -17.90
N PRO A 812 12.04 -27.58 -16.95
CA PRO A 812 13.06 -26.69 -16.44
C PRO A 812 14.15 -27.49 -15.69
N PRO A 813 15.37 -26.93 -15.52
CA PRO A 813 16.46 -27.61 -14.82
C PRO A 813 16.03 -28.09 -13.41
N VAL A 814 16.50 -29.28 -13.02
CA VAL A 814 16.17 -29.99 -11.76
C VAL A 814 16.44 -29.13 -10.51
N CYS A 815 17.40 -28.22 -10.61
CA CYS A 815 17.59 -27.02 -9.79
C CYS A 815 18.58 -26.11 -10.53
N VAL A 816 18.62 -24.83 -10.20
CA VAL A 816 19.54 -23.85 -10.79
C VAL A 816 20.72 -23.67 -9.85
N SER A 817 21.93 -23.91 -10.36
CA SER A 817 23.15 -23.57 -9.62
C SER A 817 23.36 -22.06 -9.68
N ASN A 818 23.51 -21.44 -8.52
CA ASN A 818 23.76 -20.00 -8.36
C ASN A 818 22.80 -19.09 -9.15
N PRO A 819 21.48 -19.15 -8.89
CA PRO A 819 20.51 -18.35 -9.64
C PRO A 819 20.72 -16.85 -9.41
N VAL A 820 20.37 -16.08 -10.44
CA VAL A 820 20.42 -14.62 -10.41
C VAL A 820 18.99 -14.09 -10.37
N VAL A 821 18.67 -13.29 -9.35
CA VAL A 821 17.41 -12.55 -9.26
C VAL A 821 17.42 -11.47 -10.33
N ALA A 822 16.39 -11.45 -11.17
CA ALA A 822 16.28 -10.60 -12.35
C ALA A 822 15.28 -9.44 -12.18
N ASN A 823 14.35 -9.52 -11.22
CA ASN A 823 13.37 -8.46 -10.98
C ASN A 823 12.94 -8.37 -9.51
N ASN A 824 12.25 -7.28 -9.17
CA ASN A 824 11.83 -6.91 -7.81
C ASN A 824 10.43 -7.42 -7.42
N SER A 825 9.77 -8.18 -8.29
CA SER A 825 8.43 -8.70 -8.01
C SER A 825 8.48 -9.71 -6.85
N ASP A 826 7.34 -9.89 -6.17
CA ASP A 826 7.24 -10.84 -5.05
C ASP A 826 7.19 -12.31 -5.51
N ASN A 827 6.56 -12.56 -6.64
CA ASN A 827 6.35 -13.90 -7.20
C ASN A 827 6.56 -13.93 -8.72
N GLY A 828 6.71 -15.15 -9.25
CA GLY A 828 6.95 -15.39 -10.68
C GLY A 828 8.43 -15.47 -11.05
N GLU A 829 8.69 -15.74 -12.32
CA GLU A 829 10.02 -15.98 -12.87
C GLU A 829 10.98 -14.80 -12.61
N GLY A 830 12.22 -15.12 -12.22
CA GLY A 830 13.26 -14.11 -11.97
C GLY A 830 13.15 -13.36 -10.63
N THR A 831 12.20 -13.70 -9.76
CA THR A 831 12.10 -13.09 -8.41
C THR A 831 13.05 -13.70 -7.40
N LEU A 832 13.29 -13.02 -6.26
CA LEU A 832 14.05 -13.60 -5.14
C LEU A 832 13.38 -14.86 -4.59
N ARG A 833 12.06 -14.83 -4.45
CA ARG A 833 11.28 -15.98 -4.00
C ARG A 833 11.50 -17.17 -4.93
N GLN A 834 11.39 -16.95 -6.24
CA GLN A 834 11.62 -17.97 -7.25
C GLN A 834 13.08 -18.44 -7.27
N ALA A 835 14.06 -17.55 -7.07
CA ALA A 835 15.47 -17.94 -6.99
C ALA A 835 15.78 -18.82 -5.77
N VAL A 836 15.23 -18.51 -4.59
CA VAL A 836 15.34 -19.36 -3.38
C VAL A 836 14.76 -20.75 -3.63
N ILE A 837 13.63 -20.76 -4.32
CA ILE A 837 12.91 -21.94 -4.76
C ILE A 837 13.77 -22.78 -5.73
N ASP A 838 14.29 -22.18 -6.80
CA ASP A 838 15.00 -22.90 -7.87
C ASP A 838 16.43 -23.30 -7.49
N ALA A 839 17.06 -22.61 -6.54
CA ALA A 839 18.45 -22.83 -6.16
C ALA A 839 18.74 -24.28 -5.75
N CYS A 840 19.82 -24.88 -6.26
CA CYS A 840 20.33 -26.14 -5.70
C CYS A 840 20.78 -25.93 -4.25
N ALA A 841 20.66 -26.94 -3.38
CA ALA A 841 21.21 -26.86 -2.03
C ALA A 841 22.73 -26.56 -2.08
N GLY A 842 23.17 -25.58 -1.28
CA GLY A 842 24.52 -25.02 -1.27
C GLY A 842 24.76 -23.89 -2.27
N SER A 843 23.78 -23.52 -3.11
CA SER A 843 23.95 -22.44 -4.09
C SER A 843 24.06 -21.07 -3.44
N THR A 844 24.71 -20.15 -4.17
CA THR A 844 24.74 -18.72 -3.88
C THR A 844 23.80 -17.98 -4.83
N ILE A 845 22.74 -17.40 -4.27
CA ILE A 845 21.80 -16.55 -4.98
C ILE A 845 22.39 -15.14 -5.04
N THR A 846 22.44 -14.57 -6.25
CA THR A 846 22.93 -13.20 -6.49
C THR A 846 21.84 -12.37 -7.17
N PHE A 847 22.06 -11.07 -7.30
CA PHE A 847 21.09 -10.14 -7.90
C PHE A 847 21.69 -9.53 -9.16
N GLY A 848 20.90 -9.50 -10.24
CA GLY A 848 21.29 -8.86 -11.49
C GLY A 848 21.34 -7.34 -11.34
N ASN A 849 22.09 -6.67 -12.22
CA ASN A 849 22.33 -5.22 -12.15
C ASN A 849 21.06 -4.35 -12.19
N ALA A 850 19.95 -4.89 -12.69
CA ALA A 850 18.65 -4.21 -12.73
C ALA A 850 17.86 -4.31 -11.41
N VAL A 851 18.31 -5.12 -10.45
CA VAL A 851 17.61 -5.38 -9.19
C VAL A 851 18.21 -4.52 -8.08
N GLY A 852 17.46 -3.49 -7.69
CA GLY A 852 17.80 -2.55 -6.62
C GLY A 852 16.54 -1.89 -6.06
N GLY A 853 16.65 -1.11 -4.99
CA GLY A 853 15.50 -0.49 -4.35
C GLY A 853 14.76 -1.44 -3.42
N THR A 854 13.50 -1.77 -3.72
CA THR A 854 12.63 -2.54 -2.80
C THR A 854 12.02 -3.77 -3.48
N ILE A 855 12.05 -4.91 -2.80
CA ILE A 855 11.21 -6.09 -3.04
C ILE A 855 10.12 -6.07 -1.98
N SER A 856 8.86 -5.88 -2.40
CA SER A 856 7.71 -5.85 -1.49
C SER A 856 7.07 -7.23 -1.44
N LEU A 857 7.15 -7.92 -0.31
CA LEU A 857 6.53 -9.24 -0.18
C LEU A 857 5.04 -9.09 0.10
N THR A 858 4.20 -9.51 -0.84
CA THR A 858 2.73 -9.48 -0.73
C THR A 858 2.12 -10.85 -0.45
N THR A 859 2.93 -11.91 -0.54
CA THR A 859 2.55 -13.33 -0.41
C THR A 859 3.23 -14.01 0.79
N GLY A 860 3.61 -13.23 1.81
CA GLY A 860 4.18 -13.71 3.08
C GLY A 860 5.70 -13.86 3.09
N ARG A 861 6.24 -14.52 4.12
CA ARG A 861 7.69 -14.68 4.32
C ARG A 861 8.34 -15.50 3.21
N ILE A 862 9.64 -15.30 3.00
CA ILE A 862 10.43 -16.20 2.14
C ILE A 862 10.94 -17.36 3.01
N ASN A 863 10.35 -18.55 2.80
CA ASN A 863 10.75 -19.77 3.50
C ASN A 863 12.01 -20.37 2.86
N ILE A 864 12.98 -20.74 3.68
CA ILE A 864 14.27 -21.31 3.26
C ILE A 864 14.46 -22.65 3.95
N SER A 865 14.24 -23.73 3.19
CA SER A 865 14.25 -25.12 3.65
C SER A 865 15.49 -25.92 3.26
N LYS A 866 16.53 -25.25 2.75
CA LYS A 866 17.78 -25.87 2.29
C LYS A 866 18.97 -24.96 2.54
N ASN A 867 20.16 -25.56 2.57
CA ASN A 867 21.40 -24.80 2.72
C ASN A 867 21.53 -23.82 1.56
N LEU A 868 21.68 -22.52 1.83
CA LEU A 868 21.78 -21.49 0.80
C LEU A 868 22.62 -20.31 1.27
N THR A 869 23.23 -19.63 0.30
CA THR A 869 23.75 -18.27 0.48
C THR A 869 22.92 -17.31 -0.34
N ILE A 870 22.46 -16.21 0.25
CA ILE A 870 21.80 -15.09 -0.43
C ILE A 870 22.75 -13.89 -0.31
N GLN A 871 23.32 -13.49 -1.44
CA GLN A 871 24.28 -12.39 -1.53
C GLN A 871 23.63 -11.20 -2.20
N GLY A 872 23.14 -10.27 -1.38
CA GLY A 872 22.55 -9.01 -1.80
C GLY A 872 23.56 -8.05 -2.42
N PRO A 873 23.08 -7.06 -3.19
CA PRO A 873 23.93 -6.05 -3.80
C PRO A 873 24.51 -5.02 -2.80
N GLY A 874 24.11 -5.07 -1.54
CA GLY A 874 24.47 -4.15 -0.47
C GLY A 874 23.22 -3.72 0.32
N ALA A 875 23.34 -3.59 1.64
CA ALA A 875 22.17 -3.33 2.49
C ALA A 875 21.47 -2.00 2.16
N ASP A 876 22.21 -0.99 1.71
CA ASP A 876 21.65 0.29 1.25
C ASP A 876 21.06 0.21 -0.17
N ALA A 877 21.40 -0.83 -0.93
CA ALA A 877 20.99 -1.00 -2.32
C ALA A 877 19.68 -1.80 -2.47
N LEU A 878 19.36 -2.70 -1.53
CA LEU A 878 18.17 -3.55 -1.64
C LEU A 878 17.47 -3.79 -0.29
N ILE A 879 16.17 -3.49 -0.27
CA ILE A 879 15.26 -3.67 0.87
C ILE A 879 14.23 -4.75 0.53
N VAL A 880 14.04 -5.72 1.42
CA VAL A 880 12.97 -6.72 1.38
C VAL A 880 11.91 -6.33 2.43
N ARG A 881 10.69 -5.97 2.00
CA ARG A 881 9.61 -5.43 2.86
C ARG A 881 8.46 -6.41 3.14
N TYR A 882 7.73 -6.21 4.25
CA TYR A 882 6.45 -6.83 4.64
C TYR A 882 6.42 -8.31 5.04
N GLY A 883 7.32 -9.18 4.55
CA GLY A 883 7.31 -10.62 4.88
C GLY A 883 8.56 -11.15 5.60
N GLY A 884 9.74 -10.54 5.41
CA GLY A 884 10.99 -11.06 5.96
C GLY A 884 11.37 -12.46 5.46
N PHE A 885 12.20 -13.16 6.23
CA PHE A 885 12.71 -14.50 5.94
C PHE A 885 12.34 -15.49 7.05
N ALA A 886 12.12 -16.74 6.69
CA ALA A 886 11.92 -17.84 7.63
C ALA A 886 12.89 -18.98 7.29
N VAL A 887 13.78 -19.31 8.22
CA VAL A 887 14.79 -20.36 8.07
C VAL A 887 14.36 -21.60 8.85
N ASP A 888 14.22 -22.72 8.14
CA ASP A 888 13.77 -23.97 8.74
C ASP A 888 14.85 -24.62 9.62
N GLY A 889 14.43 -25.54 10.49
CA GLY A 889 15.35 -26.32 11.31
C GLY A 889 16.24 -27.25 10.47
N GLY A 890 17.49 -27.43 10.91
CA GLY A 890 18.43 -28.38 10.28
C GLY A 890 19.16 -27.87 9.04
N VAL A 891 18.93 -26.61 8.62
CA VAL A 891 19.61 -26.00 7.47
C VAL A 891 20.53 -24.86 7.88
N THR A 892 21.56 -24.59 7.05
CA THR A 892 22.47 -23.45 7.20
C THR A 892 22.22 -22.43 6.10
N VAL A 893 21.85 -21.21 6.50
CA VAL A 893 21.55 -20.12 5.59
C VAL A 893 22.46 -18.94 5.88
N THR A 894 23.13 -18.43 4.85
CA THR A 894 23.87 -17.17 4.94
C THR A 894 23.11 -16.10 4.16
N ILE A 895 22.83 -14.95 4.78
CA ILE A 895 22.24 -13.79 4.11
C ILE A 895 23.22 -12.63 4.28
N SER A 896 23.57 -11.98 3.18
CA SER A 896 24.48 -10.85 3.20
C SER A 896 24.02 -9.69 2.35
N GLY A 897 24.38 -8.45 2.73
CA GLY A 897 24.20 -7.26 1.89
C GLY A 897 22.74 -6.95 1.57
N LEU A 898 21.80 -7.18 2.49
CA LEU A 898 20.38 -6.88 2.32
C LEU A 898 19.80 -6.13 3.52
N THR A 899 18.77 -5.32 3.28
CA THR A 899 17.89 -4.79 4.33
C THR A 899 16.61 -5.62 4.43
N SER A 900 16.22 -6.09 5.61
CA SER A 900 14.87 -6.60 5.91
C SER A 900 14.09 -5.56 6.70
N SER A 901 12.90 -5.16 6.21
CA SER A 901 12.16 -4.05 6.78
C SER A 901 10.65 -4.24 6.82
N GLU A 902 9.97 -3.61 7.78
CA GLU A 902 8.49 -3.42 7.74
C GLU A 902 7.66 -4.69 7.57
N GLY A 903 8.18 -5.84 8.01
CA GLY A 903 7.42 -7.09 8.12
C GLY A 903 7.42 -7.62 9.55
N ASP A 904 7.23 -8.92 9.73
CA ASP A 904 7.31 -9.55 11.06
C ASP A 904 8.75 -9.77 11.56
N GLY A 905 9.76 -9.43 10.74
CA GLY A 905 11.17 -9.71 11.01
C GLY A 905 11.62 -11.08 10.49
N ILE A 906 12.83 -11.49 10.89
CA ILE A 906 13.44 -12.74 10.47
C ILE A 906 13.17 -13.84 11.50
N GLY A 907 12.53 -14.93 11.07
CA GLY A 907 12.38 -16.13 11.88
C GLY A 907 13.50 -17.14 11.59
N ASN A 908 14.17 -17.64 12.62
CA ASN A 908 15.20 -18.66 12.48
C ASN A 908 15.01 -19.84 13.42
N SER A 909 14.82 -21.03 12.84
CA SER A 909 14.87 -22.33 13.53
C SER A 909 16.12 -23.14 13.17
N GLY A 910 16.92 -22.68 12.20
CA GLY A 910 18.12 -23.34 11.69
C GLY A 910 19.43 -22.68 12.15
N ASN A 911 20.46 -22.76 11.31
CA ASN A 911 21.73 -22.06 11.50
C ASN A 911 21.81 -20.85 10.55
N LEU A 912 21.46 -19.66 11.04
CA LEU A 912 21.42 -18.44 10.25
C LEU A 912 22.68 -17.60 10.50
N ILE A 913 23.33 -17.18 9.41
CA ILE A 913 24.45 -16.24 9.40
C ILE A 913 24.00 -14.98 8.65
N LEU A 914 23.97 -13.84 9.35
CA LEU A 914 23.74 -12.52 8.77
C LEU A 914 25.08 -11.76 8.70
N THR A 915 25.43 -11.24 7.53
CA THR A 915 26.67 -10.45 7.34
C THR A 915 26.41 -9.19 6.52
N ASP A 916 26.83 -8.01 6.99
CA ASP A 916 26.61 -6.74 6.27
C ASP A 916 25.12 -6.48 5.96
N CYS A 917 24.23 -6.84 6.88
CA CYS A 917 22.79 -6.72 6.74
C CYS A 917 22.20 -5.62 7.64
N VAL A 918 21.01 -5.13 7.27
CA VAL A 918 20.20 -4.24 8.13
C VAL A 918 18.84 -4.88 8.39
N VAL A 919 18.39 -4.93 9.65
CA VAL A 919 17.06 -5.42 10.04
C VAL A 919 16.35 -4.32 10.78
N ARG A 920 15.30 -3.74 10.20
CA ARG A 920 14.67 -2.53 10.76
C ARG A 920 13.18 -2.40 10.62
N ASN A 921 12.53 -1.63 11.50
CA ASN A 921 11.12 -1.26 11.38
C ASN A 921 10.18 -2.47 11.25
N ASN A 922 10.55 -3.65 11.73
CA ASN A 922 9.69 -4.82 11.68
C ASN A 922 8.72 -4.80 12.87
N ASN A 923 7.44 -5.06 12.62
CA ASN A 923 6.38 -5.04 13.63
C ASN A 923 6.60 -6.10 14.73
N GLY A 924 7.13 -7.27 14.35
CA GLY A 924 7.59 -8.29 15.28
C GLY A 924 8.98 -7.97 15.87
N SER A 925 9.59 -8.94 16.56
CA SER A 925 11.02 -8.84 16.85
C SER A 925 11.80 -8.73 15.52
N GLY A 926 12.81 -7.88 15.44
CA GLY A 926 13.67 -7.80 14.26
C GLY A 926 14.18 -9.19 13.85
N ILE A 927 14.63 -9.97 14.83
CA ILE A 927 15.00 -11.38 14.65
C ILE A 927 14.42 -12.23 15.80
N GLY A 928 13.60 -13.22 15.46
CA GLY A 928 13.15 -14.28 16.35
C GLY A 928 13.93 -15.57 16.10
N ASN A 929 14.74 -16.00 17.07
CA ASN A 929 15.68 -17.12 16.90
C ASN A 929 15.44 -18.25 17.91
N SER A 930 15.05 -19.42 17.43
CA SER A 930 15.04 -20.70 18.17
C SER A 930 16.20 -21.63 17.78
N GLY A 931 16.93 -21.32 16.72
CA GLY A 931 18.13 -22.05 16.26
C GLY A 931 19.46 -21.40 16.65
N ASN A 932 20.49 -21.56 15.82
CA ASN A 932 21.77 -20.87 15.96
C ASN A 932 21.80 -19.62 15.08
N LEU A 933 22.10 -18.47 15.67
CA LEU A 933 22.17 -17.18 14.99
C LEU A 933 23.57 -16.59 15.13
N THR A 934 24.20 -16.28 14.00
CA THR A 934 25.42 -15.48 13.93
C THR A 934 25.15 -14.19 13.18
N VAL A 935 25.46 -13.05 13.78
CA VAL A 935 25.28 -11.72 13.20
C VAL A 935 26.63 -11.03 13.16
N ARG A 936 27.07 -10.63 11.97
CA ARG A 936 28.36 -9.97 11.72
C ARG A 936 28.19 -8.68 10.96
N ASN A 937 28.90 -7.62 11.34
CA ASN A 937 28.91 -6.35 10.60
C ASN A 937 27.51 -5.81 10.26
N SER A 938 26.51 -6.10 11.10
CA SER A 938 25.11 -5.87 10.77
C SER A 938 24.45 -4.94 11.76
N VAL A 939 23.33 -4.34 11.35
CA VAL A 939 22.58 -3.36 12.15
C VAL A 939 21.13 -3.83 12.35
N ILE A 940 20.72 -4.01 13.60
CA ILE A 940 19.34 -4.35 13.97
C ILE A 940 18.74 -3.14 14.69
N LYS A 941 17.81 -2.43 14.06
CA LYS A 941 17.33 -1.15 14.60
C LYS A 941 15.86 -0.84 14.42
N ASN A 942 15.30 -0.03 15.31
CA ASN A 942 13.95 0.53 15.17
C ASN A 942 12.85 -0.54 15.02
N ASN A 943 13.00 -1.73 15.62
CA ASN A 943 11.95 -2.75 15.58
C ASN A 943 11.07 -2.62 16.83
N PRO A 944 9.76 -2.32 16.70
CA PRO A 944 8.87 -2.17 17.85
C PRO A 944 8.71 -3.44 18.70
N GLY A 945 8.81 -4.64 18.10
CA GLY A 945 8.67 -5.92 18.81
C GLY A 945 9.95 -6.49 19.44
N GLY A 946 11.02 -5.70 19.56
CA GLY A 946 12.33 -6.15 20.05
C GLY A 946 13.40 -6.22 18.96
N GLY A 947 14.67 -6.08 19.32
CA GLY A 947 15.77 -6.25 18.37
C GLY A 947 15.99 -7.72 18.03
N ILE A 948 16.50 -8.49 18.99
CA ILE A 948 16.76 -9.93 18.86
C ILE A 948 16.10 -10.66 20.04
N LEU A 949 15.13 -11.53 19.74
CA LEU A 949 14.54 -12.44 20.70
C LEU A 949 15.11 -13.84 20.45
N THR A 950 15.74 -14.46 21.44
CA THR A 950 16.35 -15.77 21.22
C THR A 950 16.26 -16.79 22.35
N GLY A 951 15.76 -17.97 21.98
CA GLY A 951 15.82 -19.21 22.77
C GLY A 951 16.92 -20.19 22.32
N GLY A 952 17.73 -19.80 21.33
CA GLY A 952 18.85 -20.59 20.81
C GLY A 952 20.18 -19.83 20.90
N GLY A 953 21.26 -20.37 20.34
CA GLY A 953 22.59 -19.75 20.44
C GLY A 953 22.71 -18.45 19.65
N LEU A 954 23.32 -17.40 20.24
CA LEU A 954 23.61 -16.12 19.58
C LEU A 954 25.11 -15.82 19.58
N ALA A 955 25.67 -15.51 18.41
CA ALA A 955 26.99 -14.90 18.24
C ALA A 955 26.84 -13.55 17.54
N LEU A 956 27.00 -12.45 18.27
CA LEU A 956 26.94 -11.08 17.76
C LEU A 956 28.37 -10.51 17.67
N VAL A 957 28.84 -10.18 16.47
CA VAL A 957 30.22 -9.74 16.23
C VAL A 957 30.25 -8.46 15.41
N ASN A 958 30.98 -7.45 15.85
CA ASN A 958 31.12 -6.16 15.14
C ASN A 958 29.79 -5.60 14.64
N SER A 959 28.75 -5.65 15.46
CA SER A 959 27.37 -5.36 15.05
C SER A 959 26.70 -4.38 16.01
N ILE A 960 25.61 -3.78 15.54
CA ILE A 960 24.85 -2.75 16.27
C ILE A 960 23.42 -3.21 16.47
N VAL A 961 22.95 -3.22 17.72
CA VAL A 961 21.53 -3.42 18.07
C VAL A 961 21.03 -2.14 18.73
N SER A 962 20.17 -1.37 18.04
CA SER A 962 19.85 -0.02 18.51
C SER A 962 18.43 0.45 18.30
N ASN A 963 17.91 1.28 19.21
CA ASN A 963 16.60 1.94 19.07
C ASN A 963 15.43 0.95 18.88
N ASN A 964 15.55 -0.28 19.36
CA ASN A 964 14.44 -1.23 19.35
C ASN A 964 13.56 -1.00 20.59
N GLN A 965 12.25 -1.20 20.43
CA GLN A 965 11.30 -1.17 21.54
C GLN A 965 11.13 -2.59 22.09
N PHE A 966 10.47 -2.76 23.25
CA PHE A 966 10.45 -3.99 24.07
C PHE A 966 11.81 -4.33 24.72
N CYS A 967 12.86 -4.56 23.94
CA CYS A 967 14.27 -4.60 24.41
C CYS A 967 15.23 -4.73 23.20
N GLY A 968 16.53 -4.51 23.42
CA GLY A 968 17.54 -4.76 22.40
C GLY A 968 17.74 -6.26 22.13
N ILE A 969 18.11 -7.02 23.16
CA ILE A 969 18.36 -8.47 23.10
C ILE A 969 17.67 -9.17 24.27
N TYR A 970 16.84 -10.18 23.98
CA TYR A 970 16.20 -11.03 24.98
C TYR A 970 16.70 -12.47 24.87
N LEU A 971 17.29 -12.99 25.95
CA LEU A 971 17.79 -14.36 26.05
C LEU A 971 16.88 -15.19 26.95
N GLN A 972 16.37 -16.31 26.44
CA GLN A 972 15.49 -17.23 27.17
C GLN A 972 16.02 -18.66 27.14
N GLY A 973 16.53 -19.17 28.26
CA GLY A 973 17.11 -20.51 28.34
C GLY A 973 18.24 -20.79 27.34
N SER A 974 19.03 -19.76 27.00
CA SER A 974 20.00 -19.78 25.90
C SER A 974 21.38 -19.25 26.28
N SER A 975 22.27 -19.13 25.29
CA SER A 975 23.62 -18.57 25.46
C SER A 975 23.96 -17.57 24.36
N ALA A 976 24.56 -16.43 24.73
CA ALA A 976 25.04 -15.45 23.78
C ALA A 976 26.51 -15.08 23.99
N THR A 977 27.23 -14.91 22.89
CA THR A 977 28.55 -14.26 22.84
C THR A 977 28.42 -12.97 22.05
N ILE A 978 28.77 -11.84 22.66
CA ILE A 978 28.73 -10.51 22.06
C ILE A 978 30.17 -9.97 22.05
N THR A 979 30.70 -9.68 20.87
CA THR A 979 32.10 -9.28 20.69
C THR A 979 32.20 -8.07 19.79
N ASP A 980 33.00 -7.08 20.20
CA ASP A 980 33.22 -5.86 19.43
C ASP A 980 31.92 -5.17 18.99
N SER A 981 30.84 -5.29 19.77
CA SER A 981 29.48 -4.90 19.35
C SER A 981 28.87 -3.84 20.26
N THR A 982 27.88 -3.10 19.72
CA THR A 982 27.18 -2.03 20.44
C THR A 982 25.70 -2.36 20.60
N VAL A 983 25.19 -2.32 21.84
CA VAL A 983 23.77 -2.39 22.15
C VAL A 983 23.34 -1.04 22.73
N SER A 984 22.59 -0.24 21.97
CA SER A 984 22.37 1.16 22.37
C SER A 984 21.02 1.79 22.02
N GLY A 985 20.51 2.67 22.87
CA GLY A 985 19.27 3.40 22.58
C GLY A 985 18.01 2.52 22.58
N ASN A 986 18.10 1.27 23.01
CA ASN A 986 16.94 0.37 23.07
C ASN A 986 16.12 0.68 24.32
N SER A 987 14.81 0.48 24.22
CA SER A 987 13.86 0.82 25.29
C SER A 987 12.92 -0.33 25.63
N SER A 988 12.71 -0.59 26.91
CA SER A 988 11.74 -1.56 27.42
C SER A 988 10.64 -0.87 28.22
N GLY A 989 9.38 -1.25 27.97
CA GLY A 989 8.25 -0.87 28.82
C GLY A 989 8.22 -1.64 30.16
N GLN A 990 9.13 -2.59 30.35
CA GLN A 990 9.31 -3.37 31.57
C GLN A 990 10.77 -3.25 32.03
N ASP A 991 11.51 -4.35 32.05
CA ASP A 991 12.91 -4.47 32.47
C ASP A 991 13.84 -4.69 31.26
N GLY A 992 15.14 -4.47 31.45
CA GLY A 992 16.17 -4.91 30.49
C GLY A 992 16.12 -4.17 29.15
N GLY A 993 16.28 -2.84 29.17
CA GLY A 993 16.21 -2.01 27.96
C GLY A 993 17.18 -2.45 26.86
N GLY A 994 18.45 -2.62 27.22
CA GLY A 994 19.49 -3.13 26.32
C GLY A 994 19.44 -4.65 26.18
N ILE A 995 19.75 -5.37 27.26
CA ILE A 995 19.81 -6.83 27.29
C ILE A 995 19.00 -7.38 28.46
N TYR A 996 18.10 -8.31 28.20
CA TYR A 996 17.40 -9.08 29.22
C TYR A 996 17.86 -10.55 29.16
N VAL A 997 18.25 -11.09 30.31
CA VAL A 997 18.79 -12.45 30.45
C VAL A 997 17.89 -13.25 31.40
N SER A 998 17.14 -14.23 30.88
CA SER A 998 16.33 -15.15 31.68
C SER A 998 16.93 -16.55 31.68
N ASN A 999 17.42 -17.02 32.84
CA ASN A 999 18.01 -18.34 33.03
C ASN A 999 19.02 -18.72 31.91
N SER A 1000 19.81 -17.74 31.49
CA SER A 1000 20.67 -17.79 30.30
C SER A 1000 22.09 -17.36 30.62
N SER A 1001 23.02 -17.56 29.69
CA SER A 1001 24.39 -17.06 29.81
C SER A 1001 24.71 -16.02 28.74
N VAL A 1002 25.35 -14.91 29.12
CA VAL A 1002 25.85 -13.90 28.19
C VAL A 1002 27.30 -13.56 28.49
N SER A 1003 28.14 -13.59 27.46
CA SER A 1003 29.53 -13.14 27.52
C SER A 1003 29.73 -11.96 26.58
N LEU A 1004 30.09 -10.80 27.14
CA LEU A 1004 30.42 -9.60 26.39
C LEU A 1004 31.93 -9.36 26.42
N THR A 1005 32.52 -9.13 25.26
CA THR A 1005 33.95 -8.80 25.11
C THR A 1005 34.11 -7.59 24.21
N ASN A 1006 34.92 -6.60 24.63
CA ASN A 1006 35.20 -5.40 23.85
C ASN A 1006 33.93 -4.65 23.37
N SER A 1007 32.85 -4.73 24.14
CA SER A 1007 31.50 -4.33 23.71
C SER A 1007 30.94 -3.21 24.57
N THR A 1008 29.94 -2.50 24.02
CA THR A 1008 29.33 -1.34 24.68
C THR A 1008 27.82 -1.49 24.81
N ILE A 1009 27.32 -1.39 26.04
CA ILE A 1009 25.89 -1.25 26.35
C ILE A 1009 25.65 0.21 26.74
N ALA A 1010 24.96 0.98 25.91
CA ALA A 1010 24.83 2.41 26.20
C ALA A 1010 23.51 3.07 25.83
N SER A 1011 23.11 4.08 26.60
CA SER A 1011 21.92 4.90 26.32
C SER A 1011 20.62 4.08 26.21
N ASN A 1012 20.57 2.88 26.78
CA ASN A 1012 19.37 2.06 26.80
C ASN A 1012 18.49 2.45 28.00
N SER A 1013 17.18 2.26 27.87
CA SER A 1013 16.21 2.61 28.90
C SER A 1013 15.24 1.49 29.23
N SER A 1014 14.87 1.38 30.50
CA SER A 1014 13.75 0.54 30.94
C SER A 1014 12.78 1.32 31.81
N PHE A 1015 11.56 0.81 31.95
CA PHE A 1015 10.58 1.42 32.84
C PHE A 1015 10.84 1.03 34.29
N TYR A 1016 11.08 -0.26 34.56
CA TYR A 1016 11.31 -0.80 35.89
C TYR A 1016 12.81 -0.90 36.20
N ALA A 1017 13.51 -1.95 35.78
CA ALA A 1017 14.90 -2.13 36.19
C ALA A 1017 15.86 -2.50 35.04
N GLY A 1018 17.15 -2.29 35.28
CA GLY A 1018 18.22 -2.73 34.37
C GLY A 1018 18.14 -2.09 33.00
N GLY A 1019 18.24 -0.76 32.93
CA GLY A 1019 18.18 -0.02 31.66
C GLY A 1019 19.17 -0.56 30.63
N GLY A 1020 20.39 -0.88 31.05
CA GLY A 1020 21.42 -1.51 30.23
C GLY A 1020 21.27 -3.04 30.18
N LEU A 1021 21.37 -3.70 31.32
CA LEU A 1021 21.27 -5.17 31.44
C LEU A 1021 20.41 -5.57 32.64
N TYR A 1022 19.50 -6.52 32.42
CA TYR A 1022 18.72 -7.18 33.47
C TYR A 1022 19.03 -8.68 33.50
N LEU A 1023 19.46 -9.19 34.65
CA LEU A 1023 19.82 -10.58 34.86
C LEU A 1023 18.85 -11.27 35.82
N ASP A 1024 18.05 -12.21 35.30
CA ASP A 1024 17.15 -13.08 36.04
C ASP A 1024 17.60 -14.54 35.94
N GLY A 1025 18.57 -14.88 36.78
CA GLY A 1025 19.19 -16.20 36.80
C GLY A 1025 20.30 -16.35 35.75
N GLY A 1026 21.07 -17.44 35.83
CA GLY A 1026 22.17 -17.70 34.90
C GLY A 1026 23.43 -16.86 35.16
N THR A 1027 24.15 -16.45 34.11
CA THR A 1027 25.46 -15.77 34.24
C THR A 1027 25.68 -14.68 33.18
N ALA A 1028 26.06 -13.49 33.61
CA ALA A 1028 26.56 -12.42 32.74
C ALA A 1028 28.05 -12.16 33.03
N THR A 1029 28.91 -12.27 32.01
CA THR A 1029 30.34 -11.97 32.12
C THR A 1029 30.70 -10.86 31.15
N LEU A 1030 31.21 -9.75 31.66
CA LEU A 1030 31.66 -8.60 30.88
C LEU A 1030 33.18 -8.51 31.00
N THR A 1031 33.87 -8.51 29.86
CA THR A 1031 35.33 -8.38 29.75
C THR A 1031 35.70 -7.23 28.83
N ASN A 1032 36.58 -6.32 29.24
CA ASN A 1032 36.99 -5.16 28.42
C ASN A 1032 35.77 -4.43 27.83
N SER A 1033 34.73 -4.22 28.61
CA SER A 1033 33.45 -3.72 28.10
C SER A 1033 33.02 -2.46 28.83
N THR A 1034 32.11 -1.70 28.21
CA THR A 1034 31.60 -0.43 28.74
C THR A 1034 30.08 -0.51 28.92
N VAL A 1035 29.58 -0.16 30.10
CA VAL A 1035 28.15 0.03 30.38
C VAL A 1035 27.94 1.47 30.82
N SER A 1036 27.36 2.29 29.95
CA SER A 1036 27.31 3.74 30.19
C SER A 1036 26.05 4.43 29.70
N GLN A 1037 25.60 5.47 30.38
CA GLN A 1037 24.43 6.28 30.00
C GLN A 1037 23.10 5.53 29.94
N ASN A 1038 22.99 4.35 30.56
CA ASN A 1038 21.74 3.60 30.60
C ASN A 1038 20.84 4.10 31.74
N GLY A 1039 19.52 4.03 31.56
CA GLY A 1039 18.54 4.62 32.47
C GLY A 1039 17.37 3.72 32.85
N ALA A 1040 16.89 3.81 34.08
CA ALA A 1040 15.62 3.24 34.52
C ALA A 1040 14.67 4.37 34.95
N PHE A 1041 13.45 4.41 34.41
CA PHE A 1041 12.55 5.55 34.60
C PHE A 1041 11.84 5.56 35.97
N GLN A 1042 11.34 4.41 36.43
CA GLN A 1042 10.62 4.27 37.70
C GLN A 1042 11.23 3.28 38.69
N GLY A 1043 12.23 2.47 38.29
CA GLY A 1043 12.86 1.52 39.20
C GLY A 1043 14.38 1.55 39.19
N ASP A 1044 14.95 0.41 39.57
CA ASP A 1044 16.29 0.30 40.11
C ASP A 1044 17.35 0.04 39.06
N ALA A 1045 18.57 0.55 39.30
CA ALA A 1045 19.75 0.38 38.45
C ALA A 1045 19.53 0.68 36.96
N GLY A 1046 19.87 1.91 36.56
CA GLY A 1046 19.93 2.28 35.16
C GLY A 1046 20.93 1.45 34.36
N GLY A 1047 22.05 1.03 34.99
CA GLY A 1047 23.10 0.25 34.36
C GLY A 1047 22.77 -1.25 34.31
N ILE A 1048 23.03 -1.96 35.41
CA ILE A 1048 22.87 -3.42 35.51
C ILE A 1048 22.02 -3.77 36.72
N PHE A 1049 20.94 -4.50 36.51
CA PHE A 1049 20.14 -5.08 37.59
C PHE A 1049 20.32 -6.59 37.62
N VAL A 1050 20.62 -7.14 38.79
CA VAL A 1050 20.71 -8.58 39.03
C VAL A 1050 19.60 -8.98 39.99
N TRP A 1051 18.54 -9.59 39.45
CA TRP A 1051 17.48 -10.19 40.26
C TRP A 1051 18.01 -11.42 40.98
N SER A 1052 18.63 -12.33 40.22
CA SER A 1052 19.30 -13.55 40.69
C SER A 1052 20.37 -13.98 39.67
N GLY A 1053 21.25 -14.93 40.00
CA GLY A 1053 22.32 -15.40 39.10
C GLY A 1053 23.71 -14.84 39.43
N THR A 1054 24.64 -14.86 38.46
CA THR A 1054 26.04 -14.42 38.65
C THR A 1054 26.44 -13.33 37.66
N LEU A 1055 26.90 -12.18 38.15
CA LEU A 1055 27.52 -11.11 37.38
C LEU A 1055 29.03 -11.11 37.62
N ASN A 1056 29.82 -11.17 36.54
CA ASN A 1056 31.28 -11.08 36.59
C ASN A 1056 31.77 -9.90 35.74
N LEU A 1057 32.47 -8.96 36.38
CA LEU A 1057 33.11 -7.83 35.70
C LEU A 1057 34.63 -8.00 35.71
N ILE A 1058 35.25 -7.98 34.53
CA ILE A 1058 36.69 -8.14 34.36
C ILE A 1058 37.16 -7.02 33.45
N ASN A 1059 37.96 -6.06 33.94
CA ASN A 1059 38.35 -4.92 33.12
C ASN A 1059 37.13 -4.27 32.44
N THR A 1060 36.12 -3.93 33.24
CA THR A 1060 34.87 -3.35 32.72
C THR A 1060 34.64 -2.00 33.38
N THR A 1061 34.09 -1.06 32.61
CA THR A 1061 33.72 0.27 33.08
C THR A 1061 32.20 0.41 33.13
N VAL A 1062 31.65 0.64 34.32
CA VAL A 1062 30.23 0.92 34.58
C VAL A 1062 30.10 2.34 35.14
N THR A 1063 29.69 3.28 34.29
CA THR A 1063 29.71 4.72 34.61
C THR A 1063 28.51 5.45 34.01
N SER A 1064 28.14 6.60 34.57
CA SER A 1064 27.15 7.51 34.00
C SER A 1064 25.77 6.86 33.76
N ASN A 1065 25.45 5.77 34.45
CA ASN A 1065 24.11 5.18 34.41
C ASN A 1065 23.20 5.81 35.46
N ARG A 1066 21.89 5.78 35.22
CA ARG A 1066 20.90 6.50 36.04
C ARG A 1066 19.72 5.63 36.46
N GLY A 1067 19.57 5.35 37.75
CA GLY A 1067 18.37 4.73 38.32
C GLY A 1067 17.35 5.76 38.81
N ALA A 1068 16.13 5.36 39.13
CA ALA A 1068 15.12 6.22 39.77
C ALA A 1068 15.10 6.01 41.30
N ALA A 1069 14.91 7.08 42.08
CA ALA A 1069 14.98 7.02 43.54
C ALA A 1069 13.71 6.51 44.23
N VAL A 1070 12.71 6.02 43.49
CA VAL A 1070 11.44 5.57 44.09
C VAL A 1070 11.69 4.49 45.16
N PHE A 1071 12.75 3.69 44.99
CA PHE A 1071 13.20 2.71 45.98
C PHE A 1071 14.64 2.92 46.49
N GLY A 1072 15.39 3.88 45.93
CA GLY A 1072 16.68 4.35 46.46
C GLY A 1072 17.89 3.46 46.15
N PHE A 1073 17.80 2.57 45.16
CA PHE A 1073 18.82 1.57 44.87
C PHE A 1073 19.77 2.00 43.73
N GLY A 1074 21.05 1.61 43.84
CA GLY A 1074 22.17 2.12 43.05
C GLY A 1074 21.91 2.27 41.54
N GLY A 1075 22.22 3.43 40.98
CA GLY A 1075 22.05 3.76 39.55
C GLY A 1075 22.99 3.03 38.60
N GLY A 1076 24.16 2.60 39.07
CA GLY A 1076 25.11 1.77 38.31
C GLY A 1076 24.71 0.31 38.31
N ILE A 1077 24.83 -0.36 39.47
CA ILE A 1077 24.50 -1.78 39.64
C ILE A 1077 23.60 -1.99 40.85
N TYR A 1078 22.54 -2.78 40.72
CA TYR A 1078 21.80 -3.28 41.89
C TYR A 1078 21.76 -4.79 41.86
N ASN A 1079 22.24 -5.42 42.95
CA ASN A 1079 22.28 -6.87 43.08
C ASN A 1079 21.29 -7.33 44.17
N ASN A 1080 20.09 -7.73 43.80
CA ASN A 1080 19.03 -8.08 44.74
C ASN A 1080 19.34 -9.38 45.49
N HIS A 1081 19.52 -10.48 44.77
CA HIS A 1081 19.75 -11.82 45.35
C HIS A 1081 20.84 -12.64 44.61
N GLY A 1082 21.64 -12.02 43.75
CA GLY A 1082 22.67 -12.68 42.95
C GLY A 1082 24.06 -12.68 43.57
N THR A 1083 25.00 -13.28 42.85
CA THR A 1083 26.45 -13.17 43.08
C THR A 1083 27.01 -12.07 42.19
N PHE A 1084 27.74 -11.12 42.77
CA PHE A 1084 28.39 -10.04 42.05
C PHE A 1084 29.90 -10.10 42.29
N ASN A 1085 30.67 -10.34 41.24
CA ASN A 1085 32.13 -10.39 41.26
C ASN A 1085 32.73 -9.29 40.37
N ALA A 1086 33.81 -8.66 40.83
CA ALA A 1086 34.56 -7.70 40.01
C ALA A 1086 36.08 -7.80 40.27
N ARG A 1087 36.87 -7.70 39.20
CA ARG A 1087 38.31 -7.38 39.24
C ARG A 1087 38.70 -6.38 38.18
N ASN A 1088 39.72 -5.59 38.45
CA ASN A 1088 40.29 -4.62 37.52
C ASN A 1088 39.22 -3.71 36.88
N SER A 1089 38.10 -3.47 37.55
CA SER A 1089 36.92 -2.81 36.96
C SER A 1089 36.60 -1.48 37.63
N ILE A 1090 35.99 -0.57 36.87
CA ILE A 1090 35.52 0.74 37.35
C ILE A 1090 34.01 0.68 37.53
N ILE A 1091 33.52 0.97 38.73
CA ILE A 1091 32.09 1.11 39.05
C ILE A 1091 31.95 2.44 39.81
N ALA A 1092 31.81 3.52 39.06
CA ALA A 1092 31.85 4.89 39.58
C ALA A 1092 31.15 5.88 38.64
N GLY A 1093 30.70 7.03 39.16
CA GLY A 1093 30.07 8.09 38.37
C GLY A 1093 28.63 7.80 37.93
N ASN A 1094 27.90 6.94 38.63
CA ASN A 1094 26.50 6.61 38.39
C ASN A 1094 25.58 7.31 39.39
N LEU A 1095 24.34 7.58 38.97
CA LEU A 1095 23.42 8.46 39.66
C LEU A 1095 22.08 7.80 39.96
N VAL A 1096 21.47 8.15 41.08
CA VAL A 1096 20.08 7.86 41.42
C VAL A 1096 19.28 9.16 41.33
N SER A 1097 18.29 9.18 40.45
CA SER A 1097 17.43 10.35 40.18
C SER A 1097 16.34 10.46 41.22
N SER A 1098 16.43 11.44 42.12
CA SER A 1098 15.45 11.66 43.19
C SER A 1098 14.29 12.60 42.82
N GLY A 1099 14.11 12.88 41.53
CA GLY A 1099 13.18 13.90 41.08
C GLY A 1099 13.60 15.28 41.61
N SER A 1100 12.71 15.96 42.34
CA SER A 1100 12.91 17.34 42.82
C SER A 1100 14.03 17.55 43.86
N PHE A 1101 14.69 16.49 44.33
CA PHE A 1101 15.72 16.57 45.38
C PHE A 1101 17.17 16.47 44.87
N GLY A 1102 17.37 16.37 43.55
CA GLY A 1102 18.70 16.33 42.91
C GLY A 1102 19.31 14.92 42.85
N ASP A 1103 20.13 14.68 41.83
CA ASP A 1103 20.78 13.38 41.64
C ASP A 1103 21.75 13.08 42.79
N SER A 1104 21.67 11.86 43.34
CA SER A 1104 22.60 11.36 44.35
C SER A 1104 23.54 10.31 43.76
N PRO A 1105 24.80 10.18 44.22
CA PRO A 1105 25.66 9.08 43.82
C PRO A 1105 25.05 7.73 44.18
N GLY A 1106 25.16 6.76 43.27
CA GLY A 1106 24.75 5.38 43.53
C GLY A 1106 25.40 4.44 42.54
N ASP A 1107 26.64 4.02 42.81
CA ASP A 1107 27.40 3.21 41.86
C ASP A 1107 27.04 1.74 41.94
N PHE A 1108 26.86 1.21 43.15
CA PHE A 1108 26.36 -0.15 43.33
C PHE A 1108 25.65 -0.35 44.67
N ASP A 1109 24.65 -1.22 44.74
CA ASP A 1109 23.94 -1.54 45.99
C ASP A 1109 23.33 -2.97 45.99
N GLY A 1110 22.79 -3.40 47.13
CA GLY A 1110 22.20 -4.72 47.36
C GLY A 1110 23.15 -5.69 48.05
N THR A 1111 23.05 -6.97 47.68
CA THR A 1111 23.94 -8.03 48.18
C THR A 1111 25.42 -7.72 47.86
N PRO A 1112 26.37 -8.04 48.78
CA PRO A 1112 27.73 -7.53 48.70
C PRO A 1112 28.47 -7.87 47.41
N LEU A 1113 29.25 -6.90 46.91
CA LEU A 1113 30.27 -7.15 45.89
C LEU A 1113 31.34 -8.08 46.48
N THR A 1114 31.63 -9.18 45.80
CA THR A 1114 32.82 -10.01 46.05
C THR A 1114 33.95 -9.52 45.15
N SER A 1115 34.80 -8.67 45.72
CA SER A 1115 35.98 -8.17 45.04
C SER A 1115 37.01 -9.29 44.83
N GLN A 1116 37.66 -9.25 43.67
CA GLN A 1116 38.81 -10.08 43.29
C GLN A 1116 40.09 -9.21 43.12
N GLY A 1117 40.06 -8.01 43.68
CA GLY A 1117 41.16 -7.04 43.72
C GLY A 1117 41.13 -6.00 42.60
N TYR A 1118 41.85 -4.91 42.84
CA TYR A 1118 42.22 -3.86 41.87
C TYR A 1118 41.03 -3.18 41.17
N ASN A 1119 39.91 -2.98 41.86
CA ASN A 1119 38.76 -2.25 41.34
C ASN A 1119 38.79 -0.77 41.74
N LEU A 1120 38.20 0.11 40.94
CA LEU A 1120 37.89 1.49 41.32
C LEU A 1120 36.39 1.60 41.58
N LEU A 1121 36.02 1.83 42.83
CA LEU A 1121 34.66 1.84 43.33
C LEU A 1121 34.31 3.25 43.83
N GLY A 1122 33.25 3.85 43.31
CA GLY A 1122 32.80 5.17 43.76
C GLY A 1122 32.09 5.09 45.11
N SER A 1123 30.77 4.98 45.08
CA SER A 1123 29.84 5.01 46.21
C SER A 1123 28.88 3.81 46.16
N GLY A 1124 28.64 3.15 47.29
CA GLY A 1124 27.75 1.98 47.25
C GLY A 1124 27.94 0.98 48.39
N GLY A 1125 27.23 -0.14 48.27
CA GLY A 1125 27.07 -1.20 49.26
C GLY A 1125 28.35 -1.89 49.76
N THR A 1126 28.17 -3.03 50.44
CA THR A 1126 29.29 -3.71 51.12
C THR A 1126 30.23 -4.40 50.13
N VAL A 1127 31.54 -4.26 50.34
CA VAL A 1127 32.58 -4.96 49.58
C VAL A 1127 33.20 -6.06 50.46
N THR A 1128 33.30 -7.26 49.90
CA THR A 1128 33.90 -8.46 50.52
C THR A 1128 34.93 -9.09 49.57
N GLY A 1129 35.56 -10.20 49.96
CA GLY A 1129 36.56 -10.89 49.13
C GLY A 1129 37.95 -10.26 49.22
N ASP A 1130 38.72 -10.38 48.13
CA ASP A 1130 40.06 -9.78 48.03
C ASP A 1130 39.94 -8.30 47.65
N THR A 1131 40.32 -7.42 48.56
CA THR A 1131 40.28 -5.96 48.36
C THR A 1131 41.65 -5.36 48.02
N THR A 1132 42.66 -6.20 47.79
CA THR A 1132 44.02 -5.77 47.39
C THR A 1132 43.95 -4.86 46.17
N GLY A 1133 44.58 -3.69 46.26
CA GLY A 1133 44.63 -2.73 45.15
C GLY A 1133 43.33 -2.01 44.82
N ASN A 1134 42.24 -2.23 45.56
CA ASN A 1134 41.00 -1.47 45.34
C ASN A 1134 41.20 0.01 45.69
N ILE A 1135 40.64 0.88 44.85
CA ILE A 1135 40.54 2.32 45.06
C ILE A 1135 39.07 2.62 45.35
N VAL A 1136 38.77 3.22 46.51
CA VAL A 1136 37.39 3.46 46.96
C VAL A 1136 37.17 4.96 47.19
N GLY A 1137 36.02 5.48 46.74
CA GLY A 1137 35.57 6.85 47.00
C GLY A 1137 36.34 7.93 46.23
N GLN A 1138 37.10 7.56 45.20
CA GLN A 1138 37.78 8.52 44.31
C GLN A 1138 37.09 8.61 42.96
N ASP A 1139 37.14 9.81 42.36
CA ASP A 1139 36.66 10.04 41.00
C ASP A 1139 37.60 9.34 40.00
N PRO A 1140 37.07 8.47 39.10
CA PRO A 1140 37.89 7.84 38.08
C PRO A 1140 38.44 8.80 37.01
N HIS A 1141 38.01 10.07 36.97
CA HIS A 1141 38.38 11.06 35.95
C HIS A 1141 38.20 10.53 34.52
N LEU A 1142 36.96 10.15 34.19
CA LEU A 1142 36.60 9.63 32.88
C LEU A 1142 36.17 10.75 31.92
N GLY A 1143 36.53 10.60 30.65
CA GLY A 1143 35.89 11.33 29.55
C GLY A 1143 34.48 10.81 29.28
N GLY A 1144 33.71 11.56 28.49
CA GLY A 1144 32.41 11.11 28.00
C GLY A 1144 32.53 9.88 27.09
N LEU A 1145 31.40 9.18 26.88
CA LEU A 1145 31.34 8.05 25.96
C LEU A 1145 31.60 8.55 24.53
N ALA A 1146 32.70 8.10 23.93
CA ALA A 1146 33.15 8.58 22.63
C ALA A 1146 33.89 7.48 21.84
N ASN A 1147 34.11 7.71 20.55
CA ASN A 1147 35.01 6.89 19.76
C ASN A 1147 36.48 7.22 20.11
N ASN A 1148 37.11 6.35 20.90
CA ASN A 1148 38.52 6.49 21.29
C ASN A 1148 39.46 5.56 20.50
N GLY A 1149 39.09 5.21 19.26
CA GLY A 1149 39.94 4.44 18.33
C GLY A 1149 39.78 2.93 18.38
N GLY A 1150 38.75 2.42 19.05
CA GLY A 1150 38.40 1.00 19.11
C GLY A 1150 37.20 0.63 18.22
N PRO A 1151 36.78 -0.66 18.20
CA PRO A 1151 35.59 -1.11 17.47
C PRO A 1151 34.28 -0.59 18.08
N THR A 1152 34.30 -0.21 19.35
CA THR A 1152 33.14 0.29 20.10
C THR A 1152 33.49 1.56 20.88
N MET A 1153 32.49 2.37 21.23
CA MET A 1153 32.69 3.59 22.03
C MET A 1153 33.08 3.25 23.47
N THR A 1154 33.96 4.05 24.06
CA THR A 1154 34.50 3.87 25.42
C THR A 1154 34.51 5.18 26.20
N ASN A 1155 34.65 5.10 27.52
CA ASN A 1155 34.97 6.25 28.38
C ASN A 1155 36.50 6.26 28.63
N ALA A 1156 37.22 7.23 28.05
CA ALA A 1156 38.67 7.28 28.19
C ALA A 1156 39.09 7.71 29.61
N LEU A 1157 40.15 7.10 30.16
CA LEU A 1157 40.83 7.63 31.34
C LEU A 1157 41.51 8.95 30.98
N LEU A 1158 41.18 10.03 31.69
CA LEU A 1158 41.81 11.33 31.48
C LEU A 1158 43.15 11.44 32.25
N PRO A 1159 44.06 12.34 31.83
CA PRO A 1159 45.30 12.57 32.57
C PRO A 1159 45.07 12.85 34.06
N GLY A 1160 45.80 12.13 34.92
CA GLY A 1160 45.64 12.22 36.36
C GLY A 1160 44.54 11.33 36.95
N SER A 1161 43.92 10.46 36.14
CA SER A 1161 43.02 9.43 36.65
C SER A 1161 43.73 8.47 37.61
N PRO A 1162 43.14 8.15 38.77
CA PRO A 1162 43.70 7.18 39.71
C PRO A 1162 43.66 5.74 39.18
N ALA A 1163 42.94 5.46 38.09
CA ALA A 1163 42.91 4.14 37.46
C ALA A 1163 44.13 3.84 36.58
N ILE A 1164 44.92 4.87 36.21
CA ILE A 1164 46.08 4.71 35.34
C ILE A 1164 47.21 3.96 36.07
N ASN A 1165 47.69 2.86 35.47
CA ASN A 1165 48.71 1.94 36.00
C ASN A 1165 48.39 1.36 37.40
N ALA A 1166 47.11 1.23 37.75
CA ALA A 1166 46.67 0.81 39.08
C ALA A 1166 46.08 -0.62 39.13
N GLY A 1167 45.97 -1.30 37.98
CA GLY A 1167 45.38 -2.62 37.85
C GLY A 1167 46.37 -3.78 38.00
N ASN A 1168 45.85 -5.02 38.02
CA ASN A 1168 46.67 -6.22 38.03
C ASN A 1168 46.88 -6.79 36.63
N THR A 1169 48.08 -6.59 36.06
CA THR A 1169 48.45 -7.08 34.73
C THR A 1169 48.33 -8.60 34.58
N ALA A 1170 48.58 -9.38 35.64
CA ALA A 1170 48.60 -10.85 35.55
C ALA A 1170 47.21 -11.47 35.35
N THR A 1171 46.15 -10.74 35.73
CA THR A 1171 44.75 -11.19 35.62
C THR A 1171 43.94 -10.41 34.58
N SER A 1172 44.58 -9.47 33.88
CA SER A 1172 43.99 -8.69 32.79
C SER A 1172 44.15 -9.39 31.43
N PRO A 1173 43.20 -9.17 30.50
CA PRO A 1173 43.41 -9.52 29.10
C PRO A 1173 44.62 -8.78 28.50
N ASN A 1174 45.26 -9.37 27.49
CA ASN A 1174 46.45 -8.80 26.84
C ASN A 1174 46.19 -7.46 26.12
N THR A 1175 44.95 -7.20 25.72
CA THR A 1175 44.51 -5.97 25.07
C THR A 1175 43.41 -5.29 25.88
N ASP A 1176 43.22 -4.00 25.66
CA ASP A 1176 42.04 -3.26 26.14
C ASP A 1176 40.86 -3.37 25.15
N GLN A 1177 39.75 -2.67 25.45
CA GLN A 1177 38.55 -2.63 24.61
C GLN A 1177 38.82 -2.07 23.19
N ARG A 1178 39.87 -1.26 23.00
CA ARG A 1178 40.26 -0.73 21.68
C ARG A 1178 41.03 -1.74 20.84
N GLY A 1179 41.40 -2.88 21.43
CA GLY A 1179 42.33 -3.84 20.84
C GLY A 1179 43.80 -3.44 21.01
N ALA A 1180 44.09 -2.38 21.79
CA ALA A 1180 45.47 -1.95 22.03
C ALA A 1180 46.12 -2.84 23.11
N ALA A 1181 47.37 -3.25 22.89
CA ALA A 1181 48.12 -4.06 23.85
C ALA A 1181 48.36 -3.28 25.16
N ARG A 1182 48.14 -3.93 26.30
CA ARG A 1182 48.48 -3.35 27.61
C ARG A 1182 50.00 -3.43 27.82
N VAL A 1183 50.65 -2.28 28.01
CA VAL A 1183 52.11 -2.18 28.20
C VAL A 1183 52.38 -1.73 29.64
N GLY A 1184 53.25 -2.46 30.36
CA GLY A 1184 53.57 -2.14 31.75
C GLY A 1184 52.51 -2.64 32.74
N THR A 1185 52.17 -1.81 33.72
CA THR A 1185 51.10 -2.14 34.68
C THR A 1185 49.75 -1.84 34.02
N ALA A 1186 48.81 -2.78 34.06
CA ALA A 1186 47.49 -2.56 33.47
C ALA A 1186 46.75 -1.40 34.15
N ASP A 1187 46.00 -0.61 33.38
CA ASP A 1187 45.00 0.31 33.94
C ASP A 1187 43.81 -0.48 34.51
N ILE A 1188 43.16 0.07 35.55
CA ILE A 1188 41.84 -0.39 35.99
C ILE A 1188 40.81 0.09 34.95
N GLY A 1189 39.89 -0.80 34.54
CA GLY A 1189 38.87 -0.51 33.54
C GLY A 1189 38.99 -1.33 32.27
#